data_AF-A0A3A0G1G1-F1
#
_entry.id   AF-A0A3A0G1G1-F1
#
_cell.length_a   1.000
_cell.length_b   1.000
_cell.length_c   1.000
_cell.angle_alpha   90.00
_cell.angle_beta   90.00
_cell.angle_gamma   90.00
#
_symmetry.space_group_name_H-M   'P 1'
#
loop_
_entity.id
_entity.type
_entity.pdbx_description
1 polymer ?
#
loop_
_entity_poly.entity_id
_entity_poly.type
_entity_poly.pdbx_seq_one_letter_code
_entity_poly.pdbx_strand_id
1 'polypeptide(L)'
;MNLVVAQNNVGLTSTRNGVIKGWTQQDEPDNAQDNGQGGYGPCIAPSSLVNNYNLIRSADSSRPVFLNFGRGVADIDWIGRGVCTGDTSYYPQASQAGDILSFDIYPAVDYDGQLELVAQGVQNLVNWSGGNKIIWNFIETTHINNPSRRPTAAEIKAEVWMSIIHGSKGINYFVHEWEPSFREDGIFRYPEIVSGVTAINSEISSLAPVLNSPNVTQGTQASAGQTIATMRKSYGGDVYLFTVSLGSAPTNATFSLSNLPPNPVAEGIGEGRNITINSGQFQDSFAAYGVHLYRIRTSATQTPTPTPAGPTATPTRTPTPSATATATRTPTRTATPTSTAVNQIPTATPTAVPTQSQTPPATQSCSSISQYGITWTFGSSYVCGQYITGDWWIKPNTPGGTVRVTNISPAPDCVSGRNGTMINPRFSDQQGYHEGEYVHFDSSLCHAPPIDLRSDDSMISVQSWSGAAPGSVNAPNKSYVASAAVLTVVGAVPNSDSFRPPYVHAANGVTFPLQFNFYQVDLNLLPDLPPVPDTPILADTEKCRNMQPGTDGYRGPWIEHVEGWFREYTMPALNQPKYGREISSCISEMALQLMLDYTDAQKWGSAVKLIQFGIDIYAGLLDGASYQADAGIFHGYKFPVLLAGVLLNHEGMKGIGQTHYSYNSGENTRHIFAEDGHTYYYNDPNLHAATNPDTQNECSTPGSGNCVALRDNRGKVGAYAGGSGDVALWRIREGAQYGTIEAHEHLSVSQWSTNDTLQLKSEDYRRCCSSADWGGYALAARLIKDYQGISIIALWNHPAFFDYVDRWMTQNDSGFITAVTQRFNKTYSGGAVQRGNPSADLSNFQDEMWLAYRNY
;
A
#
# COMPACT_ATOMS: atom_id res chain seq x y z
N MET A 1 4.29 -9.73 9.13
CA MET A 1 3.29 -10.82 9.27
C MET A 1 3.40 -11.47 10.65
N ASN A 2 2.28 -11.89 11.25
CA ASN A 2 2.24 -12.69 12.47
C ASN A 2 1.68 -14.07 12.12
N LEU A 3 2.27 -15.15 12.64
CA LEU A 3 1.97 -16.52 12.22
C LEU A 3 1.68 -17.46 13.39
N VAL A 4 0.75 -18.39 13.20
CA VAL A 4 0.58 -19.59 14.03
C VAL A 4 0.73 -20.78 13.08
N VAL A 5 1.76 -21.60 13.27
CA VAL A 5 2.20 -22.61 12.28
C VAL A 5 2.69 -23.89 12.95
N ALA A 6 2.81 -24.98 12.21
CA ALA A 6 3.38 -26.23 12.72
C ALA A 6 4.85 -26.05 13.14
N GLN A 7 5.21 -26.55 14.33
CA GLN A 7 6.56 -26.41 14.86
C GLN A 7 7.56 -27.27 14.07
N ASN A 8 8.67 -26.66 13.67
CA ASN A 8 9.72 -27.31 12.89
C ASN A 8 11.08 -26.63 13.13
N ASN A 9 12.16 -27.28 12.70
CA ASN A 9 13.52 -26.79 12.91
C ASN A 9 13.78 -25.40 12.34
N VAL A 10 13.17 -25.03 11.20
CA VAL A 10 13.34 -23.70 10.58
C VAL A 10 12.70 -22.64 11.46
N GLY A 11 11.46 -22.86 11.90
CA GLY A 11 10.75 -21.96 12.80
C GLY A 11 11.44 -21.80 14.17
N LEU A 12 12.02 -22.87 14.70
CA LEU A 12 12.73 -22.84 15.98
C LEU A 12 14.07 -22.09 15.90
N THR A 13 14.87 -22.35 14.88
CA THR A 13 16.28 -21.87 14.78
C THR A 13 16.46 -20.55 14.04
N SER A 14 15.45 -20.10 13.28
CA SER A 14 15.54 -18.84 12.52
C SER A 14 15.69 -17.61 13.42
N THR A 15 16.65 -16.74 13.10
CA THR A 15 16.80 -15.41 13.72
C THR A 15 15.59 -14.50 13.48
N ARG A 16 14.76 -14.80 12.48
CA ARG A 16 13.50 -14.09 12.17
C ARG A 16 12.26 -14.74 12.84
N ASN A 17 12.42 -15.70 13.76
CA ASN A 17 11.29 -16.42 14.38
C ASN A 17 10.30 -15.54 15.18
N GLY A 18 10.61 -14.26 15.41
CA GLY A 18 9.71 -13.27 16.01
C GLY A 18 8.39 -13.06 15.25
N VAL A 19 8.30 -13.45 13.97
CA VAL A 19 7.03 -13.47 13.21
C VAL A 19 6.07 -14.56 13.69
N ILE A 20 6.58 -15.65 14.26
CA ILE A 20 5.77 -16.74 14.80
C ILE A 20 5.28 -16.31 16.19
N LYS A 21 3.96 -16.34 16.40
CA LYS A 21 3.28 -15.95 17.65
C LYS A 21 2.64 -17.14 18.37
N GLY A 22 2.57 -18.31 17.74
CA GLY A 22 2.09 -19.55 18.32
C GLY A 22 2.49 -20.77 17.48
N TRP A 23 2.36 -21.96 18.06
CA TRP A 23 2.57 -23.23 17.35
C TRP A 23 1.24 -23.95 17.17
N THR A 24 0.95 -24.52 16.01
CA THR A 24 -0.24 -25.36 15.84
C THR A 24 -0.01 -26.76 16.43
N GLN A 25 -1.03 -27.27 17.08
CA GLN A 25 -1.24 -28.69 17.36
C GLN A 25 -1.73 -29.39 16.08
N GLN A 26 -1.92 -30.72 16.15
CA GLN A 26 -2.76 -31.44 15.20
C GLN A 26 -4.15 -30.79 15.08
N ASP A 27 -4.62 -30.64 13.84
CA ASP A 27 -5.94 -30.09 13.52
C ASP A 27 -7.04 -31.16 13.60
N GLU A 28 -8.25 -30.72 13.95
CA GLU A 28 -9.47 -31.52 14.19
C GLU A 28 -9.25 -32.92 14.82
N PRO A 29 -8.51 -33.06 15.94
CA PRO A 29 -8.13 -34.38 16.47
C PRO A 29 -9.30 -35.15 17.12
N ASP A 30 -10.44 -34.49 17.33
CA ASP A 30 -11.70 -35.07 17.82
C ASP A 30 -12.56 -35.69 16.70
N ASN A 31 -12.25 -35.42 15.44
CA ASN A 31 -12.78 -36.14 14.28
C ASN A 31 -12.09 -37.52 14.11
N ALA A 32 -12.76 -38.44 13.43
CA ALA A 32 -12.23 -39.77 13.13
C ALA A 32 -11.05 -39.66 12.14
N GLN A 33 -9.91 -40.25 12.48
CA GLN A 33 -8.67 -40.11 11.71
C GLN A 33 -8.58 -41.17 10.59
N ASP A 34 -7.98 -40.86 9.44
CA ASP A 34 -7.70 -41.86 8.39
C ASP A 34 -6.82 -42.99 8.95
N ASN A 35 -7.21 -44.25 8.71
CA ASN A 35 -6.48 -45.43 9.15
C ASN A 35 -5.41 -45.90 8.14
N GLY A 36 -5.25 -45.22 7.00
CA GLY A 36 -4.31 -45.54 5.93
C GLY A 36 -4.71 -46.76 5.08
N GLN A 37 -5.94 -47.26 5.26
CA GLN A 37 -6.50 -48.45 4.60
C GLN A 37 -7.82 -48.12 3.86
N GLY A 38 -8.12 -46.84 3.63
CA GLY A 38 -9.35 -46.40 2.98
C GLY A 38 -10.58 -46.37 3.90
N GLY A 39 -10.36 -46.15 5.21
CA GLY A 39 -11.43 -45.97 6.19
C GLY A 39 -10.96 -45.14 7.38
N TYR A 40 -11.84 -44.93 8.35
CA TYR A 40 -11.55 -44.08 9.51
C TYR A 40 -11.41 -44.90 10.80
N GLY A 41 -10.42 -44.53 11.61
CA GLY A 41 -10.19 -45.01 12.97
C GLY A 41 -10.89 -44.14 14.03
N PRO A 42 -10.51 -44.25 15.31
CA PRO A 42 -11.01 -43.36 16.35
C PRO A 42 -10.47 -41.93 16.22
N CYS A 43 -11.05 -41.02 17.00
CA CYS A 43 -10.41 -39.73 17.31
C CYS A 43 -9.08 -39.93 18.07
N ILE A 44 -8.20 -38.94 18.03
CA ILE A 44 -6.89 -39.01 18.69
C ILE A 44 -7.06 -38.95 20.20
N ALA A 45 -6.54 -39.96 20.90
CA ALA A 45 -6.63 -40.04 22.37
C ALA A 45 -6.08 -38.76 23.05
N PRO A 46 -6.78 -38.18 24.04
CA PRO A 46 -6.34 -36.96 24.71
C PRO A 46 -4.93 -37.01 25.31
N SER A 47 -4.52 -38.18 25.81
CA SER A 47 -3.15 -38.40 26.32
C SER A 47 -2.07 -38.24 25.25
N SER A 48 -2.34 -38.62 24.00
CA SER A 48 -1.44 -38.41 22.86
C SER A 48 -1.32 -36.92 22.51
N LEU A 49 -2.44 -36.18 22.55
CA LEU A 49 -2.42 -34.73 22.34
C LEU A 49 -1.63 -34.00 23.44
N VAL A 50 -1.86 -34.35 24.72
CA VAL A 50 -1.12 -33.78 25.85
C VAL A 50 0.38 -34.09 25.75
N ASN A 51 0.75 -35.30 25.32
CA ASN A 51 2.14 -35.63 25.05
C ASN A 51 2.74 -34.75 23.95
N ASN A 52 2.04 -34.55 22.82
CA ASN A 52 2.55 -33.70 21.74
C ASN A 52 2.62 -32.21 22.14
N TYR A 53 1.64 -31.71 22.90
CA TYR A 53 1.69 -30.38 23.52
C TYR A 53 2.95 -30.21 24.40
N ASN A 54 3.26 -31.20 25.24
CA ASN A 54 4.46 -31.17 26.07
C ASN A 54 5.75 -31.17 25.23
N LEU A 55 5.80 -31.91 24.12
CA LEU A 55 6.92 -31.86 23.18
C LEU A 55 7.08 -30.46 22.57
N ILE A 56 6.01 -29.88 22.00
CA ILE A 56 6.00 -28.53 21.41
C ILE A 56 6.48 -27.48 22.42
N ARG A 57 5.94 -27.51 23.65
CA ARG A 57 6.29 -26.59 24.74
C ARG A 57 7.71 -26.79 25.29
N SER A 58 8.27 -28.00 25.18
CA SER A 58 9.66 -28.29 25.60
C SER A 58 10.69 -27.77 24.60
N ALA A 59 10.35 -27.75 23.31
CA ALA A 59 11.18 -27.16 22.25
C ALA A 59 11.08 -25.62 22.21
N ASP A 60 9.90 -25.07 22.49
CA ASP A 60 9.71 -23.63 22.69
C ASP A 60 8.61 -23.31 23.71
N SER A 61 9.03 -22.86 24.90
CA SER A 61 8.13 -22.47 25.99
C SER A 61 7.69 -21.00 25.94
N SER A 62 8.20 -20.21 24.99
CA SER A 62 7.90 -18.78 24.87
C SER A 62 6.61 -18.46 24.11
N ARG A 63 6.07 -19.42 23.35
CA ARG A 63 4.89 -19.25 22.49
C ARG A 63 3.72 -20.18 22.87
N PRO A 64 2.45 -19.73 22.81
CA PRO A 64 1.28 -20.57 23.04
C PRO A 64 1.13 -21.66 21.97
N VAL A 65 0.49 -22.77 22.36
CA VAL A 65 0.02 -23.80 21.42
C VAL A 65 -1.44 -23.56 21.07
N PHE A 66 -1.75 -23.54 19.78
CA PHE A 66 -3.10 -23.44 19.23
C PHE A 66 -3.63 -24.83 18.87
N LEU A 67 -4.81 -25.18 19.35
CA LEU A 67 -5.49 -26.45 19.09
C LEU A 67 -6.90 -26.17 18.57
N ASN A 68 -7.16 -26.54 17.32
CA ASN A 68 -8.48 -26.50 16.71
C ASN A 68 -9.15 -27.88 16.78
N PHE A 69 -10.41 -27.91 17.20
CA PHE A 69 -11.29 -29.08 17.17
C PHE A 69 -12.28 -28.94 16.01
N GLY A 70 -12.82 -30.04 15.51
CA GLY A 70 -13.87 -29.98 14.50
C GLY A 70 -15.23 -29.56 15.06
N ARG A 71 -16.23 -29.50 14.16
CA ARG A 71 -17.64 -29.20 14.45
C ARG A 71 -18.30 -29.98 15.60
N GLY A 72 -17.70 -31.10 16.04
CA GLY A 72 -18.09 -31.88 17.22
C GLY A 72 -18.28 -31.08 18.51
N VAL A 73 -17.63 -29.91 18.59
CA VAL A 73 -17.77 -28.99 19.74
C VAL A 73 -19.15 -28.33 19.81
N ALA A 74 -19.80 -28.08 18.68
CA ALA A 74 -21.15 -27.51 18.59
C ALA A 74 -22.21 -28.58 18.27
N ASP A 75 -21.89 -29.50 17.35
CA ASP A 75 -22.70 -30.63 16.93
C ASP A 75 -22.20 -31.92 17.60
N ILE A 76 -22.66 -32.18 18.82
CA ILE A 76 -22.16 -33.32 19.64
C ILE A 76 -22.42 -34.69 19.01
N ASP A 77 -23.44 -34.78 18.17
CA ASP A 77 -23.87 -36.01 17.47
C ASP A 77 -23.22 -36.13 16.07
N TRP A 78 -22.25 -35.27 15.75
CA TRP A 78 -21.50 -35.30 14.50
C TRP A 78 -20.83 -36.66 14.25
N ILE A 79 -21.37 -37.41 13.29
CA ILE A 79 -20.94 -38.76 12.95
C ILE A 79 -19.50 -38.84 12.41
N GLY A 80 -18.93 -37.72 11.95
CA GLY A 80 -17.53 -37.64 11.51
C GLY A 80 -16.52 -37.84 12.65
N ARG A 81 -16.96 -37.86 13.91
CA ARG A 81 -16.17 -38.30 15.08
C ARG A 81 -16.05 -39.82 15.20
N GLY A 82 -16.75 -40.58 14.36
CA GLY A 82 -16.69 -42.05 14.35
C GLY A 82 -17.11 -42.65 15.69
N VAL A 83 -16.27 -43.49 16.30
CA VAL A 83 -16.55 -44.07 17.62
C VAL A 83 -16.56 -43.06 18.78
N CYS A 84 -16.10 -41.82 18.54
CA CYS A 84 -16.13 -40.74 19.53
C CYS A 84 -17.40 -39.86 19.43
N THR A 85 -18.32 -40.16 18.52
CA THR A 85 -19.62 -39.46 18.39
C THR A 85 -20.38 -39.47 19.72
N GLY A 86 -20.90 -38.32 20.14
CA GLY A 86 -21.58 -38.14 21.44
C GLY A 86 -20.65 -38.09 22.67
N ASP A 87 -19.38 -38.49 22.58
CA ASP A 87 -18.47 -38.43 23.73
C ASP A 87 -17.95 -37.00 23.95
N THR A 88 -18.55 -36.33 24.92
CA THR A 88 -18.13 -34.99 25.40
C THR A 88 -17.13 -35.07 26.56
N SER A 89 -16.91 -36.25 27.16
CA SER A 89 -15.89 -36.44 28.21
C SER A 89 -14.45 -36.35 27.70
N TYR A 90 -14.31 -36.44 26.36
CA TYR A 90 -13.11 -36.15 25.60
C TYR A 90 -12.58 -34.73 25.82
N TYR A 91 -13.43 -33.70 25.69
CA TYR A 91 -12.98 -32.31 25.59
C TYR A 91 -12.29 -31.78 26.85
N PRO A 92 -12.75 -32.05 28.10
CA PRO A 92 -12.02 -31.65 29.32
C PRO A 92 -10.62 -32.26 29.48
N GLN A 93 -10.34 -33.35 28.77
CA GLN A 93 -9.02 -33.97 28.72
C GLN A 93 -8.20 -33.37 27.58
N ALA A 94 -8.77 -33.29 26.37
CA ALA A 94 -8.08 -32.80 25.18
C ALA A 94 -7.77 -31.29 25.25
N SER A 95 -8.60 -30.50 25.92
CA SER A 95 -8.39 -29.06 26.17
C SER A 95 -7.09 -28.74 26.94
N GLN A 96 -6.47 -29.73 27.57
CA GLN A 96 -5.18 -29.59 28.23
C GLN A 96 -4.01 -29.48 27.24
N ALA A 97 -4.20 -29.89 25.97
CA ALA A 97 -3.19 -29.94 24.92
C ALA A 97 -3.08 -28.67 24.05
N GLY A 98 -3.68 -27.57 24.48
CA GLY A 98 -3.55 -26.25 23.85
C GLY A 98 -3.68 -25.11 24.86
N ASP A 99 -3.08 -23.96 24.57
CA ASP A 99 -3.21 -22.71 25.32
C ASP A 99 -4.33 -21.82 24.76
N ILE A 100 -4.44 -21.82 23.43
CA ILE A 100 -5.54 -21.26 22.66
C ILE A 100 -6.30 -22.43 22.06
N LEU A 101 -7.59 -22.54 22.35
CA LEU A 101 -8.48 -23.55 21.79
C LEU A 101 -9.39 -22.91 20.74
N SER A 102 -9.71 -23.65 19.70
CA SER A 102 -10.60 -23.24 18.62
C SER A 102 -11.51 -24.38 18.21
N PHE A 103 -12.57 -24.04 17.49
CA PHE A 103 -13.30 -24.98 16.66
C PHE A 103 -13.87 -24.27 15.44
N ASP A 104 -14.17 -25.06 14.41
CA ASP A 104 -14.91 -24.68 13.22
C ASP A 104 -16.33 -25.28 13.20
N ILE A 105 -17.27 -24.53 12.65
CA ILE A 105 -18.58 -25.00 12.20
C ILE A 105 -19.11 -24.00 11.18
N TYR A 106 -19.89 -24.47 10.21
CA TYR A 106 -20.35 -23.68 9.07
C TYR A 106 -21.88 -23.68 8.98
N PRO A 107 -22.59 -23.07 9.95
CA PRO A 107 -24.05 -23.20 10.11
C PRO A 107 -24.89 -22.61 8.97
N ALA A 108 -24.43 -21.53 8.33
CA ALA A 108 -25.08 -20.87 7.22
C ALA A 108 -25.08 -21.72 5.95
N VAL A 109 -24.07 -22.60 5.78
CA VAL A 109 -23.93 -23.47 4.61
C VAL A 109 -24.39 -24.91 4.87
N ASP A 110 -23.97 -25.51 6.00
CA ASP A 110 -24.18 -26.93 6.29
C ASP A 110 -25.42 -27.21 7.18
N TYR A 111 -25.99 -26.20 7.86
CA TYR A 111 -27.06 -26.37 8.88
C TYR A 111 -28.28 -25.46 8.65
N ASP A 112 -28.64 -25.18 7.40
CA ASP A 112 -29.83 -24.39 7.00
C ASP A 112 -29.94 -23.00 7.68
N GLY A 113 -28.81 -22.38 8.06
CA GLY A 113 -28.81 -21.03 8.66
C GLY A 113 -28.91 -20.97 10.18
N GLN A 114 -28.70 -22.08 10.90
CA GLN A 114 -28.73 -22.14 12.38
C GLN A 114 -27.46 -21.51 13.01
N LEU A 115 -27.27 -20.20 12.83
CA LEU A 115 -26.04 -19.48 13.22
C LEU A 115 -25.73 -19.59 14.73
N GLU A 116 -26.75 -19.80 15.56
CA GLU A 116 -26.61 -19.98 17.00
C GLU A 116 -25.73 -21.18 17.41
N LEU A 117 -25.44 -22.11 16.50
CA LEU A 117 -24.47 -23.19 16.73
C LEU A 117 -23.05 -22.65 17.02
N VAL A 118 -22.69 -21.48 16.49
CA VAL A 118 -21.42 -20.78 16.84
C VAL A 118 -21.40 -20.39 18.32
N ALA A 119 -22.49 -19.80 18.83
CA ALA A 119 -22.64 -19.48 20.24
C ALA A 119 -22.58 -20.73 21.12
N GLN A 120 -23.27 -21.80 20.71
CA GLN A 120 -23.31 -23.07 21.44
C GLN A 120 -21.92 -23.71 21.55
N GLY A 121 -21.15 -23.77 20.45
CA GLY A 121 -19.81 -24.34 20.45
C GLY A 121 -18.81 -23.55 21.31
N VAL A 122 -18.83 -22.21 21.23
CA VAL A 122 -17.98 -21.36 22.10
C VAL A 122 -18.34 -21.61 23.57
N GLN A 123 -19.63 -21.63 23.92
CA GLN A 123 -20.08 -21.86 25.29
C GLN A 123 -19.70 -23.26 25.80
N ASN A 124 -19.80 -24.29 24.95
CA ASN A 124 -19.34 -25.64 25.24
C ASN A 124 -17.84 -25.68 25.52
N LEU A 125 -17.01 -25.08 24.66
CA LEU A 125 -15.56 -25.11 24.80
C LEU A 125 -15.06 -24.29 26.00
N VAL A 126 -15.70 -23.16 26.32
CA VAL A 126 -15.50 -22.42 27.58
C VAL A 126 -15.80 -23.32 28.79
N ASN A 127 -16.92 -24.04 28.77
CA ASN A 127 -17.32 -24.90 29.89
C ASN A 127 -16.40 -26.11 30.06
N TRP A 128 -16.11 -26.84 28.98
CA TRP A 128 -15.30 -28.06 29.01
C TRP A 128 -13.83 -27.79 29.31
N SER A 129 -13.29 -26.62 28.94
CA SER A 129 -11.96 -26.17 29.36
C SER A 129 -11.91 -25.60 30.79
N GLY A 130 -13.04 -25.55 31.51
CA GLY A 130 -13.12 -24.97 32.85
C GLY A 130 -12.92 -23.46 32.90
N GLY A 131 -13.17 -22.76 31.78
CA GLY A 131 -13.09 -21.30 31.66
C GLY A 131 -11.69 -20.69 31.78
N ASN A 132 -10.62 -21.51 31.80
CA ASN A 132 -9.25 -21.05 32.02
C ASN A 132 -8.39 -20.91 30.74
N LYS A 133 -8.92 -21.34 29.58
CA LYS A 133 -8.25 -21.24 28.28
C LYS A 133 -8.67 -19.99 27.50
N ILE A 134 -7.85 -19.61 26.52
CA ILE A 134 -8.23 -18.62 25.51
C ILE A 134 -9.02 -19.36 24.44
N ILE A 135 -10.23 -18.91 24.13
CA ILE A 135 -11.05 -19.46 23.05
C ILE A 135 -10.95 -18.53 21.84
N TRP A 136 -10.60 -19.10 20.69
CA TRP A 136 -10.81 -18.53 19.35
C TRP A 136 -11.87 -19.39 18.64
N ASN A 137 -12.31 -19.00 17.46
CA ASN A 137 -13.30 -19.77 16.68
C ASN A 137 -13.21 -19.38 15.19
N PHE A 138 -13.39 -20.37 14.32
CA PHE A 138 -13.50 -20.18 12.88
C PHE A 138 -14.92 -19.76 12.48
N ILE A 139 -15.00 -18.79 11.56
CA ILE A 139 -16.22 -18.24 10.98
C ILE A 139 -16.16 -18.44 9.46
N GLU A 140 -17.23 -18.96 8.86
CA GLU A 140 -17.31 -19.17 7.41
C GLU A 140 -17.35 -17.86 6.61
N THR A 141 -16.86 -17.89 5.36
CA THR A 141 -16.92 -16.72 4.45
C THR A 141 -17.26 -17.08 3.00
N THR A 142 -17.43 -18.36 2.68
CA THR A 142 -17.33 -18.96 1.34
C THR A 142 -18.35 -20.08 1.15
N HIS A 143 -18.39 -20.69 -0.04
CA HIS A 143 -19.10 -21.96 -0.22
C HIS A 143 -18.29 -23.10 0.42
N ILE A 144 -18.91 -23.81 1.36
CA ILE A 144 -18.38 -25.03 1.97
C ILE A 144 -18.94 -26.25 1.22
N ASN A 145 -19.87 -27.03 1.78
CA ASN A 145 -20.42 -28.22 1.10
C ASN A 145 -21.63 -27.94 0.20
N ASN A 146 -21.90 -26.67 -0.14
CA ASN A 146 -23.06 -26.28 -0.95
C ASN A 146 -22.67 -25.22 -1.99
N PRO A 147 -22.61 -25.54 -3.30
CA PRO A 147 -22.22 -24.57 -4.34
C PRO A 147 -23.27 -23.47 -4.61
N SER A 148 -24.44 -23.52 -3.96
CA SER A 148 -25.52 -22.53 -4.13
C SER A 148 -25.73 -21.64 -2.90
N ARG A 149 -24.98 -21.86 -1.81
CA ARG A 149 -25.14 -21.15 -0.53
C ARG A 149 -23.78 -20.83 0.09
N ARG A 150 -23.61 -19.58 0.51
CA ARG A 150 -22.49 -19.04 1.30
C ARG A 150 -23.01 -17.95 2.24
N PRO A 151 -22.38 -17.69 3.39
CA PRO A 151 -22.86 -16.68 4.32
C PRO A 151 -22.83 -15.28 3.70
N THR A 152 -23.80 -14.46 4.08
CA THR A 152 -23.84 -13.03 3.77
C THR A 152 -23.01 -12.25 4.80
N ALA A 153 -22.53 -11.06 4.45
CA ALA A 153 -21.78 -10.21 5.40
C ALA A 153 -22.55 -9.90 6.71
N ALA A 154 -23.88 -9.93 6.70
CA ALA A 154 -24.70 -9.76 7.90
C ALA A 154 -24.70 -11.00 8.79
N GLU A 155 -24.74 -12.21 8.21
CA GLU A 155 -24.65 -13.48 8.93
C GLU A 155 -23.26 -13.68 9.51
N ILE A 156 -22.19 -13.37 8.74
CA ILE A 156 -20.81 -13.35 9.25
C ILE A 156 -20.69 -12.39 10.44
N LYS A 157 -21.29 -11.19 10.37
CA LYS A 157 -21.31 -10.25 11.51
C LYS A 157 -22.05 -10.85 12.72
N ALA A 158 -23.14 -11.58 12.50
CA ALA A 158 -23.89 -12.25 13.55
C ALA A 158 -23.05 -13.36 14.22
N GLU A 159 -22.48 -14.28 13.45
CA GLU A 159 -21.61 -15.36 13.94
C GLU A 159 -20.42 -14.81 14.74
N VAL A 160 -19.72 -13.79 14.21
CA VAL A 160 -18.61 -13.12 14.90
C VAL A 160 -19.03 -12.54 16.25
N TRP A 161 -20.15 -11.79 16.30
CA TRP A 161 -20.60 -11.20 17.54
C TRP A 161 -21.23 -12.21 18.50
N MET A 162 -21.84 -13.28 18.01
CA MET A 162 -22.19 -14.46 18.82
C MET A 162 -20.95 -15.05 19.49
N SER A 163 -19.90 -15.31 18.71
CA SER A 163 -18.64 -15.88 19.18
C SER A 163 -18.01 -15.02 20.28
N ILE A 164 -17.86 -13.72 20.03
CA ILE A 164 -17.30 -12.75 21.00
C ILE A 164 -18.17 -12.69 22.26
N ILE A 165 -19.49 -12.55 22.12
CA ILE A 165 -20.41 -12.40 23.28
C ILE A 165 -20.38 -13.63 24.21
N HIS A 166 -20.23 -14.84 23.65
CA HIS A 166 -20.16 -16.09 24.44
C HIS A 166 -18.76 -16.40 25.00
N GLY A 167 -17.75 -15.57 24.72
CA GLY A 167 -16.45 -15.60 25.40
C GLY A 167 -15.23 -15.81 24.50
N SER A 168 -15.41 -15.86 23.18
CA SER A 168 -14.27 -15.85 22.25
C SER A 168 -13.44 -14.57 22.39
N LYS A 169 -12.11 -14.73 22.28
CA LYS A 169 -11.10 -13.67 22.38
C LYS A 169 -10.28 -13.53 21.09
N GLY A 170 -10.67 -14.22 20.03
CA GLY A 170 -10.05 -14.14 18.70
C GLY A 170 -10.93 -14.80 17.65
N ILE A 171 -10.84 -14.30 16.42
CA ILE A 171 -11.66 -14.75 15.29
C ILE A 171 -10.70 -15.20 14.20
N ASN A 172 -10.91 -16.42 13.71
CA ASN A 172 -10.32 -16.89 12.46
C ASN A 172 -11.41 -16.83 11.38
N TYR A 173 -11.09 -16.32 10.20
CA TYR A 173 -11.99 -16.45 9.05
C TYR A 173 -11.57 -17.65 8.23
N PHE A 174 -12.51 -18.55 7.96
CA PHE A 174 -12.30 -19.65 7.03
C PHE A 174 -12.44 -19.12 5.60
N VAL A 175 -11.30 -18.92 4.94
CA VAL A 175 -11.21 -18.26 3.63
C VAL A 175 -11.19 -19.22 2.44
N HIS A 176 -11.10 -20.53 2.69
CA HIS A 176 -11.09 -21.55 1.64
C HIS A 176 -12.52 -21.77 1.12
N GLU A 177 -12.65 -22.05 -0.17
CA GLU A 177 -13.88 -22.52 -0.81
C GLU A 177 -13.72 -24.01 -1.14
N TRP A 178 -14.74 -24.84 -0.89
CA TRP A 178 -14.69 -26.28 -1.19
C TRP A 178 -15.49 -26.64 -2.44
N GLU A 179 -16.76 -26.21 -2.51
CA GLU A 179 -17.65 -26.37 -3.66
C GLU A 179 -17.78 -25.05 -4.45
N PRO A 180 -17.96 -25.07 -5.79
CA PRO A 180 -17.97 -26.23 -6.68
C PRO A 180 -16.56 -26.77 -7.01
N SER A 181 -15.51 -26.18 -6.45
CA SER A 181 -14.12 -26.58 -6.65
C SER A 181 -13.23 -26.00 -5.55
N PHE A 182 -12.34 -26.82 -4.98
CA PHE A 182 -11.47 -26.40 -3.89
C PHE A 182 -10.57 -25.21 -4.27
N ARG A 183 -10.50 -24.20 -3.40
CA ARG A 183 -9.61 -23.04 -3.48
C ARG A 183 -9.19 -22.56 -2.10
N GLU A 184 -7.90 -22.32 -1.90
CA GLU A 184 -7.36 -21.74 -0.65
C GLU A 184 -7.64 -20.23 -0.54
N ASP A 185 -7.88 -19.54 -1.67
CA ASP A 185 -8.11 -18.09 -1.78
C ASP A 185 -9.59 -17.70 -1.97
N GLY A 186 -10.51 -18.61 -1.64
CA GLY A 186 -11.94 -18.54 -1.98
C GLY A 186 -12.63 -17.21 -1.64
N ILE A 187 -12.37 -16.63 -0.46
CA ILE A 187 -13.00 -15.37 -0.01
C ILE A 187 -12.79 -14.21 -1.00
N PHE A 188 -11.64 -14.15 -1.69
CA PHE A 188 -11.29 -13.04 -2.58
C PHE A 188 -12.12 -13.01 -3.87
N ARG A 189 -12.91 -14.06 -4.14
CA ARG A 189 -13.91 -14.09 -5.20
C ARG A 189 -15.18 -13.29 -4.88
N TYR A 190 -15.34 -12.85 -3.63
CA TYR A 190 -16.55 -12.21 -3.10
C TYR A 190 -16.23 -10.83 -2.48
N PRO A 191 -16.05 -9.77 -3.30
CA PRO A 191 -15.64 -8.44 -2.84
C PRO A 191 -16.54 -7.83 -1.75
N GLU A 192 -17.82 -8.17 -1.74
CA GLU A 192 -18.78 -7.75 -0.71
C GLU A 192 -18.59 -8.49 0.62
N ILE A 193 -18.10 -9.74 0.61
CA ILE A 193 -17.68 -10.46 1.81
C ILE A 193 -16.35 -9.93 2.32
N VAL A 194 -15.37 -9.68 1.43
CA VAL A 194 -14.10 -9.04 1.79
C VAL A 194 -14.37 -7.67 2.44
N SER A 195 -15.29 -6.89 1.88
CA SER A 195 -15.71 -5.59 2.43
C SER A 195 -16.43 -5.74 3.78
N GLY A 196 -17.32 -6.73 3.91
CA GLY A 196 -18.00 -7.07 5.17
C GLY A 196 -17.02 -7.46 6.29
N VAL A 197 -16.13 -8.41 6.03
CA VAL A 197 -15.08 -8.86 6.96
C VAL A 197 -14.12 -7.72 7.31
N THR A 198 -13.75 -6.87 6.35
CA THR A 198 -12.95 -5.66 6.60
C THR A 198 -13.65 -4.70 7.56
N ALA A 199 -14.94 -4.44 7.35
CA ALA A 199 -15.73 -3.57 8.22
C ALA A 199 -15.88 -4.17 9.64
N ILE A 200 -16.14 -5.48 9.75
CA ILE A 200 -16.23 -6.19 11.04
C ILE A 200 -14.88 -6.13 11.79
N ASN A 201 -13.76 -6.37 11.11
CA ASN A 201 -12.43 -6.29 11.71
C ASN A 201 -12.07 -4.87 12.17
N SER A 202 -12.48 -3.84 11.42
CA SER A 202 -12.33 -2.44 11.82
C SER A 202 -13.17 -2.11 13.07
N GLU A 203 -14.42 -2.58 13.11
CA GLU A 203 -15.31 -2.43 14.26
C GLU A 203 -14.71 -3.08 15.52
N ILE A 204 -14.28 -4.35 15.45
CA ILE A 204 -13.62 -5.06 16.56
C ILE A 204 -12.34 -4.35 16.99
N SER A 205 -11.50 -3.92 16.04
CA SER A 205 -10.23 -3.24 16.34
C SER A 205 -10.45 -1.90 17.04
N SER A 206 -11.45 -1.13 16.61
CA SER A 206 -11.83 0.13 17.27
C SER A 206 -12.35 -0.08 18.69
N LEU A 207 -12.97 -1.24 18.95
CA LEU A 207 -13.49 -1.65 20.25
C LEU A 207 -12.47 -2.43 21.10
N ALA A 208 -11.26 -2.70 20.60
CA ALA A 208 -10.28 -3.54 21.29
C ALA A 208 -9.96 -3.11 22.74
N PRO A 209 -9.82 -1.81 23.10
CA PRO A 209 -9.63 -1.41 24.49
C PRO A 209 -10.83 -1.76 25.41
N VAL A 210 -12.03 -1.75 24.85
CA VAL A 210 -13.29 -2.08 25.54
C VAL A 210 -13.47 -3.59 25.64
N LEU A 211 -13.24 -4.33 24.55
CA LEU A 211 -13.33 -5.79 24.48
C LEU A 211 -12.32 -6.49 25.41
N ASN A 212 -11.12 -5.93 25.55
CA ASN A 212 -10.09 -6.43 26.48
C ASN A 212 -10.29 -6.00 27.95
N SER A 213 -11.28 -5.14 28.25
CA SER A 213 -11.65 -4.82 29.64
C SER A 213 -12.47 -5.95 30.29
N PRO A 214 -12.53 -6.07 31.63
CA PRO A 214 -13.34 -7.09 32.29
C PRO A 214 -14.84 -7.01 31.96
N ASN A 215 -15.50 -8.17 31.87
CA ASN A 215 -16.96 -8.23 31.72
C ASN A 215 -17.67 -7.74 32.99
N VAL A 216 -18.77 -7.01 32.82
CA VAL A 216 -19.69 -6.65 33.90
C VAL A 216 -20.80 -7.71 33.93
N THR A 217 -20.80 -8.57 34.94
CA THR A 217 -21.66 -9.76 35.03
C THR A 217 -23.05 -9.51 35.63
N GLN A 218 -23.37 -8.26 36.00
CA GLN A 218 -24.64 -7.89 36.63
C GLN A 218 -25.25 -6.63 36.04
N GLY A 219 -26.54 -6.44 36.27
CA GLY A 219 -27.23 -5.20 35.91
C GLY A 219 -27.57 -5.05 34.44
N THR A 220 -27.68 -6.17 33.70
CA THR A 220 -28.26 -6.25 32.36
C THR A 220 -29.33 -7.33 32.36
N GLN A 221 -30.50 -7.03 31.80
CA GLN A 221 -31.53 -8.01 31.44
C GLN A 221 -32.06 -7.65 30.05
N ALA A 222 -32.29 -8.65 29.21
CA ALA A 222 -32.94 -8.51 27.90
C ALA A 222 -34.21 -9.36 27.89
N SER A 223 -35.30 -8.82 27.35
CA SER A 223 -36.58 -9.52 27.17
C SER A 223 -37.09 -9.29 25.76
N ALA A 224 -37.29 -10.37 25.01
CA ALA A 224 -37.75 -10.37 23.62
C ALA A 224 -38.53 -11.66 23.33
N GLY A 225 -39.06 -11.81 22.10
CA GLY A 225 -39.74 -13.04 21.67
C GLY A 225 -38.80 -14.24 21.45
N GLN A 226 -37.49 -14.01 21.47
CA GLN A 226 -36.43 -15.02 21.32
C GLN A 226 -35.18 -14.56 22.10
N THR A 227 -34.17 -15.42 22.21
CA THR A 227 -32.95 -15.09 22.97
C THR A 227 -32.16 -13.96 22.31
N ILE A 228 -31.85 -12.91 23.08
CA ILE A 228 -30.83 -11.90 22.77
C ILE A 228 -29.64 -12.17 23.69
N ALA A 229 -28.50 -12.56 23.13
CA ALA A 229 -27.27 -12.68 23.89
C ALA A 229 -26.67 -11.29 24.12
N THR A 230 -26.08 -11.05 25.29
CA THR A 230 -25.53 -9.75 25.67
C THR A 230 -24.18 -9.84 26.36
N MET A 231 -23.24 -8.96 26.00
CA MET A 231 -22.01 -8.72 26.76
C MET A 231 -21.99 -7.26 27.23
N ARG A 232 -21.74 -7.02 28.52
CA ARG A 232 -21.59 -5.67 29.09
C ARG A 232 -20.14 -5.41 29.49
N LYS A 233 -19.64 -4.21 29.17
CA LYS A 233 -18.33 -3.68 29.61
C LYS A 233 -18.53 -2.30 30.26
N SER A 234 -17.54 -1.86 31.02
CA SER A 234 -17.42 -0.47 31.48
C SER A 234 -16.01 0.03 31.22
N TYR A 235 -15.87 1.09 30.43
CA TYR A 235 -14.57 1.59 29.99
C TYR A 235 -14.63 3.11 29.75
N GLY A 236 -13.60 3.84 30.17
CA GLY A 236 -13.51 5.30 29.96
C GLY A 236 -14.59 6.14 30.66
N GLY A 237 -15.35 5.57 31.61
CA GLY A 237 -16.50 6.20 32.25
C GLY A 237 -17.85 5.89 31.60
N ASP A 238 -17.85 5.24 30.42
CA ASP A 238 -19.04 4.81 29.70
C ASP A 238 -19.36 3.33 29.95
N VAL A 239 -20.62 2.96 29.73
CA VAL A 239 -21.07 1.56 29.70
C VAL A 239 -21.23 1.13 28.26
N TYR A 240 -20.70 -0.04 27.90
CA TYR A 240 -20.91 -0.63 26.58
C TYR A 240 -21.78 -1.88 26.70
N LEU A 241 -22.73 -2.04 25.79
CA LEU A 241 -23.60 -3.20 25.68
C LEU A 241 -23.54 -3.72 24.25
N PHE A 242 -22.95 -4.91 24.07
CA PHE A 242 -22.93 -5.62 22.80
C PHE A 242 -24.05 -6.65 22.79
N THR A 243 -24.83 -6.71 21.72
CA THR A 243 -26.03 -7.56 21.65
C THR A 243 -26.16 -8.25 20.30
N VAL A 244 -26.61 -9.50 20.31
CA VAL A 244 -26.94 -10.26 19.10
C VAL A 244 -28.19 -11.10 19.33
N SER A 245 -29.07 -11.16 18.34
CA SER A 245 -30.21 -12.06 18.36
C SER A 245 -29.79 -13.47 17.96
N LEU A 246 -30.23 -14.49 18.70
CA LEU A 246 -29.97 -15.90 18.39
C LEU A 246 -31.13 -16.56 17.63
N GLY A 247 -32.05 -15.79 17.05
CA GLY A 247 -33.21 -16.32 16.33
C GLY A 247 -33.31 -15.82 14.89
N SER A 248 -33.78 -16.70 14.02
CA SER A 248 -33.96 -16.49 12.57
C SER A 248 -35.20 -15.65 12.20
N ALA A 249 -35.95 -15.13 13.18
CA ALA A 249 -37.07 -14.21 12.96
C ALA A 249 -36.75 -12.80 13.48
N PRO A 250 -37.37 -11.72 12.95
CA PRO A 250 -37.29 -10.40 13.58
C PRO A 250 -37.95 -10.36 14.96
N THR A 251 -37.42 -9.56 15.88
CA THR A 251 -37.98 -9.41 17.24
C THR A 251 -37.79 -7.99 17.79
N ASN A 252 -38.60 -7.62 18.78
CA ASN A 252 -38.38 -6.39 19.56
C ASN A 252 -37.85 -6.76 20.93
N ALA A 253 -36.71 -6.18 21.32
CA ALA A 253 -36.06 -6.43 22.59
C ALA A 253 -36.22 -5.24 23.54
N THR A 254 -36.58 -5.50 24.80
CA THR A 254 -36.52 -4.53 25.90
C THR A 254 -35.30 -4.83 26.75
N PHE A 255 -34.41 -3.84 26.89
CA PHE A 255 -33.25 -3.91 27.76
C PHE A 255 -33.53 -3.18 29.07
N SER A 256 -33.21 -3.82 30.20
CA SER A 256 -33.20 -3.22 31.53
C SER A 256 -31.78 -3.19 32.08
N LEU A 257 -31.27 -2.01 32.35
CA LEU A 257 -29.90 -1.76 32.78
C LEU A 257 -29.85 -1.02 34.11
N SER A 258 -28.97 -1.46 35.01
CA SER A 258 -28.66 -0.76 36.27
C SER A 258 -27.23 -0.22 36.28
N ASN A 259 -26.93 0.66 37.24
CA ASN A 259 -25.62 1.31 37.39
C ASN A 259 -25.19 2.05 36.10
N LEU A 260 -26.07 2.94 35.62
CA LEU A 260 -25.84 3.79 34.45
C LEU A 260 -25.32 5.18 34.85
N PRO A 261 -24.64 5.89 33.94
CA PRO A 261 -24.33 7.32 34.12
C PRO A 261 -25.61 8.17 34.23
N PRO A 262 -25.54 9.39 34.79
CA PRO A 262 -26.67 10.33 34.85
C PRO A 262 -27.21 10.65 33.46
N ASN A 263 -28.53 10.87 33.33
CA ASN A 263 -29.21 11.17 32.05
C ASN A 263 -28.75 10.28 30.88
N PRO A 264 -28.82 8.94 30.99
CA PRO A 264 -28.13 8.04 30.06
C PRO A 264 -28.81 7.98 28.68
N VAL A 265 -28.00 7.96 27.63
CA VAL A 265 -28.42 7.74 26.23
C VAL A 265 -27.59 6.59 25.66
N ALA A 266 -28.24 5.67 24.95
CA ALA A 266 -27.58 4.63 24.17
C ALA A 266 -27.31 5.13 22.74
N GLU A 267 -26.04 5.22 22.38
CA GLU A 267 -25.57 5.53 21.02
C GLU A 267 -25.30 4.22 20.27
N GLY A 268 -25.98 4.00 19.14
CA GLY A 268 -25.75 2.86 18.26
C GLY A 268 -24.43 3.03 17.49
N ILE A 269 -23.43 2.23 17.84
CA ILE A 269 -22.07 2.33 17.31
C ILE A 269 -22.08 1.96 15.83
N GLY A 270 -21.71 2.92 14.97
CA GLY A 270 -21.76 2.76 13.51
C GLY A 270 -23.15 2.96 12.89
N GLU A 271 -24.20 3.18 13.69
CA GLU A 271 -25.59 3.20 13.22
C GLU A 271 -26.19 4.61 13.10
N GLY A 272 -25.47 5.65 13.56
CA GLY A 272 -25.88 7.06 13.43
C GLY A 272 -27.14 7.45 14.22
N ARG A 273 -27.58 6.63 15.18
CA ARG A 273 -28.81 6.80 15.95
C ARG A 273 -28.56 6.76 17.46
N ASN A 274 -29.40 7.47 18.20
CA ASN A 274 -29.40 7.53 19.67
C ASN A 274 -30.78 7.11 20.22
N ILE A 275 -30.78 6.34 21.31
CA ILE A 275 -31.98 5.86 22.01
C ILE A 275 -31.98 6.43 23.42
N THR A 276 -33.09 7.06 23.81
CA THR A 276 -33.29 7.57 25.18
C THR A 276 -33.54 6.41 26.13
N ILE A 277 -32.76 6.32 27.21
CA ILE A 277 -32.97 5.34 28.28
C ILE A 277 -33.85 5.96 29.37
N ASN A 278 -35.05 5.42 29.58
CA ASN A 278 -36.02 5.89 30.56
C ASN A 278 -36.04 4.93 31.76
N SER A 279 -35.76 5.42 32.96
CA SER A 279 -35.73 4.59 34.20
C SER A 279 -34.83 3.35 34.10
N GLY A 280 -33.71 3.45 33.36
CA GLY A 280 -32.81 2.33 33.09
C GLY A 280 -33.24 1.39 31.96
N GLN A 281 -34.36 1.67 31.28
CA GLN A 281 -34.90 0.82 30.21
C GLN A 281 -34.90 1.51 28.84
N PHE A 282 -34.67 0.73 27.79
CA PHE A 282 -34.93 1.11 26.40
C PHE A 282 -35.39 -0.10 25.58
N GLN A 283 -35.92 0.14 24.38
CA GLN A 283 -36.33 -0.90 23.45
C GLN A 283 -35.60 -0.73 22.11
N ASP A 284 -35.40 -1.83 21.40
CA ASP A 284 -34.90 -1.82 20.03
C ASP A 284 -35.45 -2.96 19.18
N SER A 285 -35.39 -2.78 17.86
CA SER A 285 -35.91 -3.72 16.85
C SER A 285 -34.78 -4.47 16.16
N PHE A 286 -34.75 -5.79 16.31
CA PHE A 286 -33.76 -6.68 15.71
C PHE A 286 -34.34 -7.37 14.47
N ALA A 287 -33.55 -7.42 13.39
CA ALA A 287 -33.76 -8.37 12.31
C ALA A 287 -33.46 -9.81 12.77
N ALA A 288 -33.76 -10.79 11.91
CA ALA A 288 -33.23 -12.14 12.06
C ALA A 288 -31.71 -12.09 12.26
N TYR A 289 -31.21 -12.75 13.31
CA TYR A 289 -29.80 -12.73 13.74
C TYR A 289 -29.16 -11.33 13.88
N GLY A 290 -29.97 -10.28 14.08
CA GLY A 290 -29.49 -8.89 14.11
C GLY A 290 -28.46 -8.62 15.21
N VAL A 291 -27.49 -7.74 14.93
CA VAL A 291 -26.46 -7.29 15.86
C VAL A 291 -26.62 -5.80 16.11
N HIS A 292 -26.63 -5.39 17.38
CA HIS A 292 -26.59 -3.99 17.79
C HIS A 292 -25.56 -3.77 18.90
N LEU A 293 -24.77 -2.72 18.77
CA LEU A 293 -23.67 -2.39 19.69
C LEU A 293 -23.92 -0.99 20.25
N TYR A 294 -24.03 -0.85 21.56
CA TYR A 294 -24.39 0.41 22.20
C TYR A 294 -23.24 0.96 23.05
N ARG A 295 -22.96 2.25 22.90
CA ARG A 295 -22.18 3.04 23.86
C ARG A 295 -23.15 3.89 24.68
N ILE A 296 -23.18 3.71 25.99
CA ILE A 296 -24.12 4.36 26.91
C ILE A 296 -23.36 5.37 27.76
N ARG A 297 -23.74 6.65 27.61
CA ARG A 297 -23.05 7.80 28.19
C ARG A 297 -24.02 8.86 28.70
N THR A 298 -23.52 9.80 29.51
CA THR A 298 -24.28 10.97 29.98
C THR A 298 -24.71 11.83 28.81
N SER A 299 -26.01 12.12 28.69
CA SER A 299 -26.52 13.11 27.74
C SER A 299 -26.02 14.51 28.11
N ALA A 300 -25.45 15.22 27.13
CA ALA A 300 -25.01 16.60 27.32
C ALA A 300 -26.24 17.51 27.54
N THR A 301 -26.39 18.02 28.76
CA THR A 301 -27.52 18.87 29.14
C THR A 301 -27.52 20.15 28.30
N GLN A 302 -28.54 20.36 27.46
CA GLN A 302 -28.80 21.67 26.88
C GLN A 302 -29.21 22.63 28.01
N THR A 303 -28.44 23.70 28.20
CA THR A 303 -28.75 24.75 29.18
C THR A 303 -30.10 25.41 28.83
N PRO A 304 -31.05 25.53 29.76
CA PRO A 304 -32.34 26.16 29.47
C PRO A 304 -32.21 27.68 29.35
N THR A 305 -32.44 28.22 28.14
CA THR A 305 -32.58 29.66 27.90
C THR A 305 -33.87 30.20 28.54
N PRO A 306 -33.84 31.34 29.27
CA PRO A 306 -35.02 31.86 29.97
C PRO A 306 -36.08 32.45 29.03
N THR A 307 -37.35 32.26 29.41
CA THR A 307 -38.56 32.68 28.67
C THR A 307 -38.90 34.17 28.86
N PRO A 308 -39.08 34.96 27.78
CA PRO A 308 -39.84 36.21 27.81
C PRO A 308 -41.35 35.98 27.63
N ALA A 309 -42.17 36.84 28.21
CA ALA A 309 -43.63 36.73 28.19
C ALA A 309 -44.25 36.86 26.77
N GLY A 310 -45.41 36.24 26.57
CA GLY A 310 -46.19 36.28 25.32
C GLY A 310 -47.06 37.55 25.15
N PRO A 311 -48.09 37.54 24.27
CA PRO A 311 -48.72 36.35 23.69
C PRO A 311 -49.06 36.37 22.16
N THR A 312 -49.43 35.18 21.67
CA THR A 312 -50.36 34.91 20.54
C THR A 312 -49.87 34.94 19.07
N ALA A 313 -49.56 33.71 18.60
CA ALA A 313 -50.02 33.06 17.36
C ALA A 313 -49.31 33.20 15.98
N THR A 314 -48.44 32.20 15.69
CA THR A 314 -48.51 31.21 14.55
C THR A 314 -48.36 31.70 13.08
N PRO A 315 -47.88 30.86 12.12
CA PRO A 315 -46.50 30.43 11.86
C PRO A 315 -46.03 30.78 10.40
N THR A 316 -44.75 30.71 10.00
CA THR A 316 -44.01 29.49 9.59
C THR A 316 -42.56 29.86 9.18
N ARG A 317 -41.65 28.87 9.19
CA ARG A 317 -40.17 29.02 9.20
C ARG A 317 -39.48 29.19 7.83
N THR A 318 -38.30 29.82 7.85
CA THR A 318 -37.16 29.73 6.89
C THR A 318 -35.83 29.92 7.70
N PRO A 319 -34.64 29.41 7.30
CA PRO A 319 -33.53 29.09 8.25
C PRO A 319 -32.22 29.94 8.13
N THR A 320 -31.25 29.66 9.04
CA THR A 320 -29.77 29.87 8.89
C THR A 320 -29.26 31.34 9.07
N PRO A 321 -27.97 31.70 9.41
CA PRO A 321 -26.75 30.96 9.83
C PRO A 321 -25.99 31.41 11.14
N SER A 322 -25.04 30.55 11.56
CA SER A 322 -23.68 30.72 12.19
C SER A 322 -23.06 32.09 12.61
N ALA A 323 -22.27 32.14 13.71
CA ALA A 323 -20.78 32.32 13.72
C ALA A 323 -20.09 32.77 15.07
N THR A 324 -18.96 32.09 15.47
CA THR A 324 -17.71 32.63 16.17
C THR A 324 -17.81 33.09 17.67
N ALA A 325 -16.82 33.06 18.62
CA ALA A 325 -15.35 32.81 18.68
C ALA A 325 -14.78 32.34 20.08
N THR A 326 -13.65 31.61 20.05
CA THR A 326 -12.35 31.68 20.83
C THR A 326 -12.19 32.16 22.30
N ALA A 327 -11.46 31.39 23.16
CA ALA A 327 -10.24 31.80 23.93
C ALA A 327 -9.65 30.79 24.99
N THR A 328 -8.47 30.23 24.72
CA THR A 328 -7.16 30.23 25.45
C THR A 328 -7.02 30.19 27.00
N ARG A 329 -6.20 29.25 27.56
CA ARG A 329 -4.94 29.49 28.37
C ARG A 329 -4.28 28.24 29.03
N THR A 330 -2.95 28.31 29.20
CA THR A 330 -1.98 27.33 29.79
C THR A 330 -1.79 27.49 31.31
N PRO A 331 -1.18 26.52 32.05
CA PRO A 331 0.11 26.79 32.73
C PRO A 331 1.12 25.60 32.85
N THR A 332 2.26 25.86 33.51
CA THR A 332 3.57 25.15 33.42
C THR A 332 4.12 24.66 34.79
N ARG A 333 5.07 23.70 34.83
CA ARG A 333 6.29 23.55 35.71
C ARG A 333 6.82 22.08 35.70
N THR A 334 8.01 21.66 36.16
CA THR A 334 9.44 22.12 36.20
C THR A 334 10.27 20.95 36.83
N ALA A 335 11.58 20.81 36.55
CA ALA A 335 12.37 19.56 36.75
C ALA A 335 13.49 19.58 37.83
N THR A 336 14.42 18.58 37.79
CA THR A 336 15.82 18.49 38.34
C THR A 336 16.00 17.66 39.64
N PRO A 337 17.16 16.99 39.96
CA PRO A 337 18.44 16.67 39.26
C PRO A 337 18.72 15.13 39.13
N THR A 338 19.96 14.58 39.17
CA THR A 338 21.05 14.53 38.14
C THR A 338 22.44 14.18 38.76
N SER A 339 23.09 13.02 38.46
CA SER A 339 24.57 12.73 38.63
C SER A 339 24.97 11.25 38.36
N THR A 340 26.13 10.81 37.83
CA THR A 340 27.16 11.33 36.88
C THR A 340 28.08 10.17 36.41
N ALA A 341 28.73 10.34 35.24
CA ALA A 341 30.07 9.88 34.82
C ALA A 341 30.22 8.64 33.90
N VAL A 342 31.26 8.49 33.06
CA VAL A 342 32.10 9.42 32.24
C VAL A 342 32.89 8.58 31.21
N ASN A 343 32.90 8.95 29.92
CA ASN A 343 34.09 8.97 29.03
C ASN A 343 33.74 9.57 27.65
N GLN A 344 34.64 10.38 27.07
CA GLN A 344 34.36 11.21 25.88
C GLN A 344 35.21 10.83 24.66
N ILE A 345 34.61 10.95 23.47
CA ILE A 345 35.26 11.17 22.18
C ILE A 345 34.50 12.36 21.53
N PRO A 346 35.19 13.34 20.89
CA PRO A 346 34.53 14.60 20.52
C PRO A 346 33.77 14.50 19.19
N THR A 347 32.44 14.47 19.26
CA THR A 347 31.57 14.66 18.10
C THR A 347 31.41 16.15 17.80
N ALA A 348 31.58 16.54 16.53
CA ALA A 348 31.33 17.91 16.09
C ALA A 348 29.84 18.27 16.24
N THR A 349 29.55 19.43 16.83
CA THR A 349 28.18 19.92 17.04
C THR A 349 27.49 20.19 15.70
N PRO A 350 26.38 19.50 15.36
CA PRO A 350 25.56 19.91 14.23
C PRO A 350 24.83 21.21 14.60
N THR A 351 25.09 22.27 13.85
CA THR A 351 24.31 23.52 13.92
C THR A 351 22.85 23.23 13.66
N ALA A 352 21.95 23.67 14.54
CA ALA A 352 20.52 23.44 14.40
C ALA A 352 19.99 24.09 13.11
N VAL A 353 19.67 23.25 12.11
CA VAL A 353 18.92 23.66 10.92
C VAL A 353 17.47 23.89 11.33
N PRO A 354 16.84 25.02 10.99
CA PRO A 354 15.46 25.30 11.40
C PRO A 354 14.49 24.35 10.68
N THR A 355 13.86 23.46 11.45
CA THR A 355 12.83 22.54 10.97
C THR A 355 11.62 23.34 10.47
N GLN A 356 11.44 23.43 9.15
CA GLN A 356 10.18 23.87 8.58
C GLN A 356 9.14 22.76 8.75
N SER A 357 8.41 22.79 9.86
CA SER A 357 7.14 22.08 9.97
C SER A 357 6.13 22.80 9.06
N GLN A 358 6.06 22.38 7.79
CA GLN A 358 5.03 22.83 6.86
C GLN A 358 3.75 22.03 7.11
N THR A 359 3.06 22.34 8.21
CA THR A 359 1.61 22.14 8.24
C THR A 359 1.03 22.97 7.10
N PRO A 360 0.23 22.40 6.17
CA PRO A 360 -0.31 23.19 5.07
C PRO A 360 -1.16 24.36 5.60
N PRO A 361 -1.20 25.51 4.89
CA PRO A 361 -1.87 26.70 5.39
C PRO A 361 -3.32 26.45 5.76
N ALA A 362 -3.77 27.07 6.84
CA ALA A 362 -5.17 27.06 7.24
C ALA A 362 -6.06 27.56 6.08
N THR A 363 -7.28 27.02 6.00
CA THR A 363 -8.23 27.36 4.94
C THR A 363 -8.47 28.86 4.88
N GLN A 364 -8.33 29.43 3.67
CA GLN A 364 -8.37 30.88 3.46
C GLN A 364 -9.35 31.25 2.35
N SER A 365 -9.55 32.56 2.14
CA SER A 365 -10.36 33.08 1.04
C SER A 365 -9.44 33.63 -0.05
N CYS A 366 -9.47 33.04 -1.25
CA CYS A 366 -8.66 33.43 -2.40
C CYS A 366 -9.50 34.15 -3.46
N SER A 367 -9.15 35.39 -3.79
CA SER A 367 -9.50 36.05 -5.06
C SER A 367 -8.44 35.81 -6.15
N SER A 368 -7.25 35.36 -5.76
CA SER A 368 -6.17 34.89 -6.64
C SER A 368 -5.29 33.88 -5.91
N ILE A 369 -4.65 32.99 -6.66
CA ILE A 369 -3.62 32.05 -6.18
C ILE A 369 -2.39 32.20 -7.07
N SER A 370 -1.20 32.21 -6.47
CA SER A 370 0.09 32.32 -7.18
C SER A 370 1.03 31.20 -6.74
N GLN A 371 1.62 30.49 -7.70
CA GLN A 371 2.59 29.42 -7.45
C GLN A 371 3.53 29.25 -8.65
N TYR A 372 4.82 29.01 -8.40
CA TYR A 372 5.84 28.71 -9.42
C TYR A 372 5.89 29.69 -10.62
N GLY A 373 5.61 30.98 -10.40
CA GLY A 373 5.58 32.03 -11.44
C GLY A 373 4.24 32.16 -12.18
N ILE A 374 3.30 31.25 -11.94
CA ILE A 374 1.94 31.27 -12.45
C ILE A 374 1.00 31.93 -11.44
N THR A 375 -0.02 32.64 -11.89
CA THR A 375 -1.07 33.25 -11.06
C THR A 375 -2.42 33.12 -11.72
N TRP A 376 -3.36 32.48 -11.02
CA TRP A 376 -4.79 32.43 -11.39
C TRP A 376 -5.53 33.54 -10.65
N THR A 377 -6.34 34.32 -11.35
CA THR A 377 -7.27 35.30 -10.78
C THR A 377 -8.70 34.81 -10.96
N PHE A 378 -9.54 34.97 -9.93
CA PHE A 378 -10.89 34.43 -9.91
C PHE A 378 -11.96 35.53 -9.97
N GLY A 379 -13.12 35.22 -10.55
CA GLY A 379 -14.26 36.15 -10.68
C GLY A 379 -14.99 36.43 -9.36
N SER A 380 -14.56 35.82 -8.26
CA SER A 380 -15.07 35.98 -6.89
C SER A 380 -14.01 35.49 -5.92
N SER A 381 -14.15 35.81 -4.63
CA SER A 381 -13.36 35.13 -3.60
C SER A 381 -13.96 33.75 -3.33
N TYR A 382 -13.13 32.72 -3.23
CA TYR A 382 -13.50 31.33 -2.99
C TYR A 382 -12.74 30.77 -1.78
N VAL A 383 -13.24 29.71 -1.15
CA VAL A 383 -12.49 28.99 -0.12
C VAL A 383 -11.39 28.15 -0.79
N CYS A 384 -10.17 28.23 -0.28
CA CYS A 384 -8.98 27.61 -0.87
C CYS A 384 -8.00 27.14 0.21
N GLY A 385 -7.04 26.31 -0.19
CA GLY A 385 -5.92 25.85 0.63
C GLY A 385 -4.96 25.03 -0.22
N GLN A 386 -4.03 24.34 0.45
CA GLN A 386 -3.07 23.44 -0.22
C GLN A 386 -3.23 22.00 0.26
N TYR A 387 -2.87 21.06 -0.59
CA TYR A 387 -2.60 19.66 -0.23
C TYR A 387 -1.23 19.54 0.45
N ILE A 388 -0.90 18.37 1.01
CA ILE A 388 0.42 18.12 1.61
C ILE A 388 1.59 18.19 0.63
N THR A 389 1.31 18.12 -0.67
CA THR A 389 2.27 18.32 -1.76
C THR A 389 2.61 19.79 -2.01
N GLY A 390 1.84 20.71 -1.42
CA GLY A 390 1.86 22.14 -1.72
C GLY A 390 1.02 22.53 -2.94
N ASP A 391 0.43 21.60 -3.69
CA ASP A 391 -0.50 21.94 -4.78
C ASP A 391 -1.77 22.60 -4.22
N TRP A 392 -2.41 23.49 -4.99
CA TRP A 392 -3.57 24.23 -4.52
C TRP A 392 -4.90 23.53 -4.82
N TRP A 393 -5.82 23.64 -3.87
CA TRP A 393 -7.23 23.36 -4.09
C TRP A 393 -8.10 24.60 -3.90
N ILE A 394 -9.24 24.63 -4.58
CA ILE A 394 -10.21 25.72 -4.51
C ILE A 394 -11.64 25.17 -4.58
N LYS A 395 -12.54 25.71 -3.76
CA LYS A 395 -13.90 25.19 -3.58
C LYS A 395 -14.95 26.19 -4.10
N PRO A 396 -15.92 25.77 -4.92
CA PRO A 396 -17.06 26.61 -5.30
C PRO A 396 -17.87 27.11 -4.08
N ASN A 397 -18.33 28.37 -4.18
CA ASN A 397 -19.12 29.02 -3.12
C ASN A 397 -20.51 28.38 -2.94
N THR A 398 -21.05 27.73 -3.96
CA THR A 398 -22.31 26.97 -3.93
C THR A 398 -22.04 25.49 -4.20
N PRO A 399 -22.72 24.54 -3.51
CA PRO A 399 -22.65 23.12 -3.85
C PRO A 399 -23.04 22.90 -5.33
N GLY A 400 -22.22 22.15 -6.07
CA GLY A 400 -22.40 21.93 -7.52
C GLY A 400 -22.14 23.16 -8.41
N GLY A 401 -21.65 24.27 -7.86
CA GLY A 401 -21.27 25.47 -8.62
C GLY A 401 -19.90 25.36 -9.29
N THR A 402 -19.48 26.45 -9.94
CA THR A 402 -18.16 26.56 -10.60
C THR A 402 -17.22 27.54 -9.90
N VAL A 403 -15.92 27.34 -10.12
CA VAL A 403 -14.87 28.34 -9.91
C VAL A 403 -14.59 29.00 -11.26
N ARG A 404 -14.86 30.31 -11.36
CA ARG A 404 -14.57 31.11 -12.55
C ARG A 404 -13.15 31.65 -12.47
N VAL A 405 -12.25 31.16 -13.33
CA VAL A 405 -10.95 31.79 -13.57
C VAL A 405 -11.15 32.90 -14.59
N THR A 406 -10.81 34.14 -14.23
CA THR A 406 -10.99 35.34 -15.09
C THR A 406 -9.69 35.82 -15.72
N ASN A 407 -8.53 35.49 -15.14
CA ASN A 407 -7.23 35.78 -15.72
C ASN A 407 -6.20 34.72 -15.29
N ILE A 408 -5.18 34.52 -16.13
CA ILE A 408 -4.00 33.69 -15.85
C ILE A 408 -2.79 34.53 -16.24
N SER A 409 -1.76 34.55 -15.39
CA SER A 409 -0.49 35.24 -15.64
C SER A 409 0.67 34.26 -15.43
N PRO A 410 1.61 34.09 -16.39
CA PRO A 410 1.58 34.67 -17.73
C PRO A 410 0.36 34.17 -18.54
N ALA A 411 -0.13 34.99 -19.47
CA ALA A 411 -1.33 34.68 -20.23
C ALA A 411 -1.09 33.49 -21.19
N PRO A 412 -2.00 32.50 -21.25
CA PRO A 412 -2.00 31.47 -22.28
C PRO A 412 -2.22 32.09 -23.66
N ASP A 413 -1.26 31.86 -24.55
CA ASP A 413 -1.42 32.11 -25.99
C ASP A 413 -1.57 30.76 -26.68
N CYS A 414 -2.82 30.34 -26.85
CA CYS A 414 -3.17 29.08 -27.51
C CYS A 414 -2.99 29.12 -29.04
N VAL A 415 -2.68 30.29 -29.63
CA VAL A 415 -2.42 30.45 -31.07
C VAL A 415 -0.94 30.34 -31.37
N SER A 416 -0.08 31.01 -30.59
CA SER A 416 1.39 30.87 -30.70
C SER A 416 1.97 29.73 -29.85
N GLY A 417 1.12 28.99 -29.14
CA GLY A 417 1.53 27.88 -28.27
C GLY A 417 2.50 28.31 -27.18
N ARG A 418 2.08 29.20 -26.27
CA ARG A 418 2.89 29.63 -25.11
C ARG A 418 2.08 29.76 -23.84
N ASN A 419 2.70 29.42 -22.70
CA ASN A 419 2.10 29.48 -21.36
C ASN A 419 0.74 28.77 -21.26
N GLY A 420 0.58 27.69 -22.02
CA GLY A 420 -0.70 27.03 -22.20
C GLY A 420 -1.27 26.44 -20.90
N THR A 421 -2.56 26.12 -20.93
CA THR A 421 -3.27 25.55 -19.79
C THR A 421 -4.16 24.41 -20.27
N MET A 422 -4.00 23.23 -19.69
CA MET A 422 -4.84 22.05 -19.95
C MET A 422 -5.75 21.80 -18.76
N ILE A 423 -6.97 21.33 -19.03
CA ILE A 423 -7.93 20.90 -18.00
C ILE A 423 -8.12 19.40 -18.16
N ASN A 424 -7.99 18.64 -17.07
CA ASN A 424 -8.14 17.18 -17.03
C ASN A 424 -7.35 16.47 -18.16
N PRO A 425 -6.03 16.74 -18.32
CA PRO A 425 -5.23 16.17 -19.40
C PRO A 425 -5.29 14.64 -19.45
N ARG A 426 -4.96 14.13 -20.63
CA ARG A 426 -5.00 12.71 -20.97
C ARG A 426 -3.59 12.21 -21.25
N PHE A 427 -3.35 10.92 -21.04
CA PHE A 427 -2.12 10.32 -21.53
C PHE A 427 -2.16 10.24 -23.06
N SER A 428 -1.28 10.96 -23.74
CA SER A 428 -1.21 10.98 -25.21
C SER A 428 0.11 11.56 -25.70
N ASP A 429 0.35 11.55 -27.01
CA ASP A 429 1.47 12.29 -27.61
C ASP A 429 1.23 13.81 -27.71
N GLN A 430 0.01 14.29 -27.46
CA GLN A 430 -0.40 15.68 -27.68
C GLN A 430 -0.50 16.49 -26.39
N GLN A 431 -0.27 17.80 -26.49
CA GLN A 431 -0.37 18.74 -25.36
C GLN A 431 -0.70 20.16 -25.79
N GLY A 432 -1.31 20.93 -24.88
CA GLY A 432 -1.73 22.31 -25.08
C GLY A 432 -0.88 23.34 -24.34
N TYR A 433 0.38 23.04 -23.99
CA TYR A 433 1.26 23.90 -23.17
C TYR A 433 2.21 24.80 -23.98
N HIS A 434 2.89 24.24 -24.99
CA HIS A 434 3.87 24.95 -25.79
C HIS A 434 4.03 24.38 -27.21
N GLU A 435 4.25 25.23 -28.21
CA GLU A 435 4.58 24.87 -29.60
C GLU A 435 6.10 24.85 -29.84
N GLY A 436 6.58 23.84 -30.56
CA GLY A 436 8.02 23.71 -30.83
C GLY A 436 8.38 22.49 -31.67
N GLU A 437 9.61 22.48 -32.20
CA GLU A 437 10.10 21.57 -33.26
C GLU A 437 9.87 20.08 -32.98
N TYR A 438 10.00 19.66 -31.72
CA TYR A 438 9.94 18.24 -31.33
C TYR A 438 8.67 17.86 -30.56
N VAL A 439 7.69 18.75 -30.40
CA VAL A 439 6.51 18.53 -29.53
C VAL A 439 5.22 18.60 -30.32
N HIS A 440 4.29 17.68 -30.09
CA HIS A 440 2.99 17.70 -30.77
C HIS A 440 2.06 18.64 -30.01
N PHE A 441 2.10 19.93 -30.37
CA PHE A 441 1.19 20.93 -29.83
C PHE A 441 -0.18 20.84 -30.52
N ASP A 442 -1.25 20.72 -29.73
CA ASP A 442 -2.61 20.94 -30.18
C ASP A 442 -3.24 22.13 -29.45
N SER A 443 -3.59 23.15 -30.23
CA SER A 443 -4.30 24.34 -29.74
C SER A 443 -5.69 24.03 -29.19
N SER A 444 -6.32 22.92 -29.60
CA SER A 444 -7.64 22.50 -29.09
C SER A 444 -7.61 22.08 -27.62
N LEU A 445 -6.44 21.64 -27.13
CA LEU A 445 -6.19 21.25 -25.74
C LEU A 445 -5.81 22.44 -24.84
N CYS A 446 -5.56 23.61 -25.43
CA CYS A 446 -5.17 24.82 -24.70
C CYS A 446 -6.39 25.68 -24.35
N HIS A 447 -6.56 25.97 -23.07
CA HIS A 447 -7.63 26.79 -22.53
C HIS A 447 -7.13 28.18 -22.10
N ALA A 448 -7.82 29.23 -22.55
CA ALA A 448 -7.58 30.61 -22.13
C ALA A 448 -8.78 31.15 -21.32
N PRO A 449 -8.58 32.09 -20.38
CA PRO A 449 -9.67 32.73 -19.63
C PRO A 449 -10.69 33.46 -20.52
N PRO A 450 -11.97 33.54 -20.09
CA PRO A 450 -12.49 33.06 -18.81
C PRO A 450 -12.85 31.56 -18.81
N ILE A 451 -12.37 30.81 -17.82
CA ILE A 451 -12.63 29.36 -17.66
C ILE A 451 -13.63 29.15 -16.51
N ASP A 452 -14.55 28.19 -16.65
CA ASP A 452 -15.40 27.66 -15.57
C ASP A 452 -14.89 26.25 -15.23
N LEU A 453 -14.48 26.04 -13.99
CA LEU A 453 -14.09 24.73 -13.47
C LEU A 453 -15.16 24.22 -12.49
N ARG A 454 -15.56 22.96 -12.63
CA ARG A 454 -16.49 22.23 -11.74
C ARG A 454 -15.72 21.46 -10.68
N SER A 455 -16.44 20.88 -9.70
CA SER A 455 -15.84 19.89 -8.80
C SER A 455 -15.12 18.81 -9.60
N ASP A 456 -13.97 18.40 -9.07
CA ASP A 456 -13.09 17.36 -9.57
C ASP A 456 -12.28 17.75 -10.83
N ASP A 457 -12.52 18.91 -11.43
CA ASP A 457 -11.64 19.43 -12.49
C ASP A 457 -10.25 19.78 -11.90
N SER A 458 -9.20 19.24 -12.51
CA SER A 458 -7.80 19.61 -12.28
C SER A 458 -7.25 20.38 -13.48
N MET A 459 -6.73 21.58 -13.23
CA MET A 459 -6.18 22.45 -14.26
C MET A 459 -4.66 22.59 -14.10
N ILE A 460 -3.91 22.28 -15.16
CA ILE A 460 -2.46 22.45 -15.22
C ILE A 460 -2.17 23.68 -16.06
N SER A 461 -1.59 24.71 -15.46
CA SER A 461 -1.07 25.88 -16.16
C SER A 461 0.46 25.86 -16.17
N VAL A 462 1.08 26.35 -17.25
CA VAL A 462 2.54 26.41 -17.35
C VAL A 462 3.07 27.81 -17.60
N GLN A 463 4.32 28.04 -17.21
CA GLN A 463 5.13 29.17 -17.66
C GLN A 463 6.17 28.66 -18.66
N SER A 464 6.20 29.25 -19.86
CA SER A 464 7.26 28.99 -20.86
C SER A 464 8.46 29.93 -20.67
N TRP A 465 9.66 29.52 -21.10
CA TRP A 465 10.86 30.36 -20.99
C TRP A 465 10.75 31.66 -21.80
N SER A 466 11.17 32.79 -21.21
CA SER A 466 11.25 34.08 -21.92
C SER A 466 12.46 34.12 -22.86
N GLY A 467 12.22 34.26 -24.15
CA GLY A 467 13.26 34.21 -25.20
C GLY A 467 13.19 32.92 -26.02
N ALA A 468 14.29 32.57 -26.68
CA ALA A 468 14.46 31.25 -27.26
C ALA A 468 14.54 30.25 -26.10
N ALA A 469 13.64 29.26 -26.08
CA ALA A 469 13.82 28.12 -25.21
C ALA A 469 15.15 27.44 -25.57
N PRO A 470 15.86 26.84 -24.59
CA PRO A 470 17.04 26.04 -24.88
C PRO A 470 16.72 24.72 -25.62
N GLY A 471 15.55 24.55 -26.29
CA GLY A 471 15.14 23.37 -27.07
C GLY A 471 15.99 23.00 -28.29
N SER A 472 17.22 23.52 -28.41
CA SER A 472 18.26 22.91 -29.23
C SER A 472 18.65 21.55 -28.65
N VAL A 473 18.79 20.53 -29.50
CA VAL A 473 19.25 19.18 -29.12
C VAL A 473 20.59 19.14 -28.36
N ASN A 474 21.37 20.24 -28.41
CA ASN A 474 22.68 20.39 -27.78
C ASN A 474 22.70 21.29 -26.53
N ALA A 475 21.57 21.82 -26.07
CA ALA A 475 21.56 22.70 -24.90
C ALA A 475 21.43 21.92 -23.57
N PRO A 476 21.91 22.47 -22.44
CA PRO A 476 21.77 21.83 -21.13
C PRO A 476 20.32 21.71 -20.61
N ASN A 477 19.34 22.34 -21.28
CA ASN A 477 17.93 22.18 -20.94
C ASN A 477 17.08 22.08 -22.21
N LYS A 478 16.51 20.91 -22.50
CA LYS A 478 15.66 20.70 -23.69
C LYS A 478 14.26 21.31 -23.56
N SER A 479 13.77 21.57 -22.34
CA SER A 479 12.36 21.91 -22.14
C SER A 479 12.01 23.35 -22.51
N TYR A 480 10.93 23.49 -23.27
CA TYR A 480 10.24 24.74 -23.55
C TYR A 480 9.51 25.30 -22.32
N VAL A 481 9.14 24.42 -21.37
CA VAL A 481 8.42 24.76 -20.15
C VAL A 481 9.40 25.00 -19.00
N ALA A 482 9.29 26.18 -18.38
CA ALA A 482 10.07 26.54 -17.20
C ALA A 482 9.48 25.89 -15.95
N SER A 483 8.19 26.11 -15.70
CA SER A 483 7.48 25.63 -14.50
C SER A 483 6.02 25.32 -14.81
N ALA A 484 5.40 24.52 -13.95
CA ALA A 484 3.96 24.24 -13.96
C ALA A 484 3.37 24.30 -12.55
N ALA A 485 2.07 24.57 -12.47
CA ALA A 485 1.30 24.51 -11.23
C ALA A 485 -0.04 23.82 -11.50
N VAL A 486 -0.53 23.05 -10.52
CA VAL A 486 -1.83 22.36 -10.59
C VAL A 486 -2.82 23.02 -9.64
N LEU A 487 -4.02 23.30 -10.14
CA LEU A 487 -5.17 23.77 -9.36
C LEU A 487 -6.30 22.73 -9.46
N THR A 488 -6.66 22.11 -8.34
CA THR A 488 -7.79 21.17 -8.29
C THR A 488 -9.02 21.84 -7.70
N VAL A 489 -10.17 21.70 -8.35
CA VAL A 489 -11.44 22.20 -7.82
C VAL A 489 -12.14 21.11 -7.03
N VAL A 490 -12.58 21.43 -5.81
CA VAL A 490 -13.06 20.43 -4.84
C VAL A 490 -14.50 20.72 -4.38
N GLY A 491 -15.34 19.68 -4.33
CA GLY A 491 -16.73 19.79 -3.84
C GLY A 491 -16.83 20.05 -2.33
N ALA A 492 -15.85 19.57 -1.56
CA ALA A 492 -15.71 19.76 -0.13
C ALA A 492 -14.27 20.18 0.23
N VAL A 493 -14.06 20.73 1.43
CA VAL A 493 -12.71 21.05 1.93
C VAL A 493 -11.98 19.71 2.21
N PRO A 494 -10.81 19.44 1.62
CA PRO A 494 -10.01 18.26 1.92
C PRO A 494 -9.51 18.23 3.37
N ASN A 495 -9.06 17.08 3.85
CA ASN A 495 -8.36 17.02 5.13
C ASN A 495 -7.04 17.78 5.04
N SER A 496 -6.53 18.27 6.17
CA SER A 496 -5.23 18.95 6.24
C SER A 496 -4.04 18.07 5.86
N ASP A 497 -4.24 16.75 5.79
CA ASP A 497 -3.22 15.78 5.40
C ASP A 497 -3.54 15.08 4.06
N SER A 498 -4.48 15.59 3.27
CA SER A 498 -4.80 15.02 1.95
C SER A 498 -3.68 15.21 0.92
N PHE A 499 -3.38 14.13 0.18
CA PHE A 499 -2.65 14.16 -1.09
C PHE A 499 -3.46 14.88 -2.18
N ARG A 500 -2.79 15.36 -3.24
CA ARG A 500 -3.49 15.90 -4.41
C ARG A 500 -4.10 14.74 -5.22
N PRO A 501 -5.38 14.81 -5.63
CA PRO A 501 -5.91 13.92 -6.66
C PRO A 501 -5.05 14.00 -7.94
N PRO A 502 -4.96 12.92 -8.72
CA PRO A 502 -4.21 12.93 -9.97
C PRO A 502 -4.82 13.94 -10.96
N TYR A 503 -3.95 14.57 -11.76
CA TYR A 503 -4.39 15.51 -12.80
C TYR A 503 -4.80 14.82 -14.12
N VAL A 504 -4.49 13.53 -14.30
CA VAL A 504 -4.90 12.74 -15.48
C VAL A 504 -6.27 12.10 -15.26
N HIS A 505 -7.18 12.25 -16.22
CA HIS A 505 -8.58 11.80 -16.11
C HIS A 505 -8.93 10.70 -17.13
N ALA A 506 -8.98 9.45 -16.67
CA ALA A 506 -9.12 8.26 -17.50
C ALA A 506 -10.37 8.22 -18.42
N ALA A 507 -10.20 7.64 -19.61
CA ALA A 507 -11.24 7.52 -20.66
C ALA A 507 -12.57 6.89 -20.20
N ASN A 508 -12.49 5.84 -19.38
CA ASN A 508 -13.49 4.77 -19.36
C ASN A 508 -14.42 4.80 -18.15
N GLY A 509 -14.72 5.98 -17.61
CA GLY A 509 -15.71 6.12 -16.53
C GLY A 509 -15.29 5.48 -15.19
N VAL A 510 -13.98 5.28 -14.99
CA VAL A 510 -13.43 4.91 -13.68
C VAL A 510 -13.85 6.00 -12.68
N THR A 511 -14.37 5.60 -11.52
CA THR A 511 -14.81 6.54 -10.48
C THR A 511 -13.62 7.32 -9.93
N PHE A 512 -13.49 8.57 -10.36
CA PHE A 512 -12.63 9.55 -9.72
C PHE A 512 -13.23 10.03 -8.39
N PRO A 513 -12.40 10.48 -7.44
CA PRO A 513 -10.95 10.60 -7.54
C PRO A 513 -10.18 9.60 -6.66
N LEU A 514 -8.95 9.28 -7.07
CA LEU A 514 -7.95 8.64 -6.22
C LEU A 514 -7.56 9.62 -5.09
N GLN A 515 -8.32 9.60 -3.99
CA GLN A 515 -8.13 10.47 -2.83
C GLN A 515 -7.47 9.70 -1.68
N PHE A 516 -6.35 10.22 -1.19
CA PHE A 516 -5.60 9.64 -0.09
C PHE A 516 -5.21 10.72 0.91
N ASN A 517 -4.94 10.31 2.15
CA ASN A 517 -4.51 11.16 3.25
C ASN A 517 -3.25 10.55 3.89
N PHE A 518 -2.37 11.38 4.43
CA PHE A 518 -1.12 10.90 5.01
C PHE A 518 -1.34 9.97 6.21
N TYR A 519 -2.42 10.10 6.98
CA TYR A 519 -2.73 9.16 8.07
C TYR A 519 -2.91 7.70 7.60
N GLN A 520 -3.12 7.48 6.28
CA GLN A 520 -3.24 6.14 5.68
C GLN A 520 -1.88 5.53 5.32
N VAL A 521 -0.78 6.29 5.40
CA VAL A 521 0.58 5.88 5.00
C VAL A 521 1.21 5.05 6.13
N ASP A 522 1.34 3.74 5.95
CA ASP A 522 1.98 2.86 6.93
C ASP A 522 3.52 2.88 6.81
N LEU A 523 4.14 3.92 7.38
CA LEU A 523 5.60 4.04 7.45
C LEU A 523 6.27 2.90 8.24
N ASN A 524 5.55 2.11 9.03
CA ASN A 524 6.11 0.95 9.75
C ASN A 524 6.59 -0.17 8.80
N LEU A 525 6.16 -0.14 7.53
CA LEU A 525 6.62 -1.04 6.48
C LEU A 525 8.04 -0.69 5.98
N LEU A 526 8.49 0.55 6.19
CA LEU A 526 9.87 0.97 5.95
C LEU A 526 10.75 0.47 7.11
N PRO A 527 12.00 0.03 6.86
CA PRO A 527 12.95 -0.22 7.93
C PRO A 527 13.59 1.08 8.46
N ASP A 528 14.33 0.94 9.56
CA ASP A 528 15.06 2.02 10.23
C ASP A 528 16.54 1.59 10.30
N LEU A 529 17.22 1.62 9.16
CA LEU A 529 18.60 1.16 9.01
C LEU A 529 19.59 2.28 9.39
N PRO A 530 20.73 1.97 10.01
CA PRO A 530 21.77 2.97 10.23
C PRO A 530 22.21 3.66 8.93
N PRO A 531 22.50 4.98 8.93
CA PRO A 531 23.08 5.64 7.77
C PRO A 531 24.49 5.11 7.47
N VAL A 532 24.83 5.03 6.18
CA VAL A 532 26.18 4.71 5.68
C VAL A 532 27.05 5.97 5.55
N PRO A 533 28.40 5.87 5.48
CA PRO A 533 29.30 7.02 5.52
C PRO A 533 28.96 8.18 4.57
N ASP A 534 28.65 7.89 3.30
CA ASP A 534 28.35 8.89 2.27
C ASP A 534 26.84 9.20 2.13
N THR A 535 26.05 9.02 3.20
CA THR A 535 24.61 9.37 3.22
C THR A 535 24.38 10.86 2.91
N PRO A 536 23.65 11.21 1.82
CA PRO A 536 23.42 12.60 1.44
C PRO A 536 22.55 13.38 2.42
N ILE A 537 22.64 14.70 2.39
CA ILE A 537 21.75 15.57 3.17
C ILE A 537 20.30 15.37 2.68
N LEU A 538 19.43 14.86 3.56
CA LEU A 538 18.02 14.55 3.29
C LEU A 538 17.26 15.67 2.55
N ALA A 539 17.46 16.93 2.97
CA ALA A 539 16.81 18.11 2.39
C ALA A 539 17.33 18.50 0.97
N ASP A 540 18.36 17.82 0.47
CA ASP A 540 18.92 17.96 -0.88
C ASP A 540 18.49 16.80 -1.78
N THR A 541 18.37 15.59 -1.24
CA THR A 541 17.76 14.43 -1.94
C THR A 541 16.27 14.65 -2.21
N GLU A 542 15.49 15.19 -1.26
CA GLU A 542 14.08 15.62 -1.48
C GLU A 542 13.93 16.53 -2.73
N LYS A 543 14.98 17.31 -3.01
CA LYS A 543 15.06 18.31 -4.06
C LYS A 543 15.74 17.83 -5.35
N CYS A 544 16.23 16.58 -5.38
CA CYS A 544 17.18 16.05 -6.37
C CYS A 544 18.34 17.02 -6.69
N ARG A 545 18.82 17.78 -5.70
CA ARG A 545 19.63 19.00 -5.92
C ARG A 545 20.93 18.74 -6.70
N ASN A 546 21.52 17.56 -6.55
CA ASN A 546 22.79 17.20 -7.17
C ASN A 546 22.70 16.94 -8.70
N MET A 547 21.49 16.92 -9.28
CA MET A 547 21.27 16.43 -10.65
C MET A 547 21.22 17.54 -11.72
N GLN A 548 21.08 18.81 -11.34
CA GLN A 548 21.24 19.97 -12.23
C GLN A 548 21.82 21.18 -11.48
N PRO A 549 23.06 21.63 -11.77
CA PRO A 549 23.63 22.84 -11.17
C PRO A 549 22.79 24.09 -11.46
N GLY A 550 22.65 24.96 -10.45
CA GLY A 550 21.96 26.25 -10.60
C GLY A 550 20.44 26.22 -10.40
N THR A 551 19.87 25.10 -9.95
CA THR A 551 18.49 25.04 -9.43
C THR A 551 18.49 25.07 -7.90
N ASP A 552 17.56 25.80 -7.26
CA ASP A 552 17.37 25.80 -5.80
C ASP A 552 16.64 24.53 -5.29
N GLY A 553 16.92 23.39 -5.94
CA GLY A 553 16.12 22.18 -5.93
C GLY A 553 14.93 22.23 -6.89
N TYR A 554 14.53 21.08 -7.39
CA TYR A 554 13.28 20.94 -8.15
C TYR A 554 12.07 21.14 -7.23
N ARG A 555 11.13 22.01 -7.61
CA ARG A 555 9.99 22.42 -6.79
C ARG A 555 8.69 22.41 -7.59
N GLY A 556 7.71 21.63 -7.12
CA GLY A 556 6.36 21.59 -7.69
C GLY A 556 5.97 20.21 -8.20
N PRO A 557 4.74 20.08 -8.74
CA PRO A 557 4.19 18.81 -9.21
C PRO A 557 4.98 18.27 -10.39
N TRP A 558 5.15 16.94 -10.41
CA TRP A 558 5.77 16.22 -11.52
C TRP A 558 4.71 15.92 -12.58
N ILE A 559 4.96 16.34 -13.83
CA ILE A 559 3.99 16.34 -14.93
C ILE A 559 4.40 15.26 -15.96
N GLU A 560 3.62 14.19 -16.05
CA GLU A 560 3.91 12.94 -16.77
C GLU A 560 2.66 12.37 -17.45
N HIS A 561 2.13 13.08 -18.45
CA HIS A 561 1.03 12.60 -19.30
C HIS A 561 1.33 12.67 -20.81
N VAL A 562 2.57 13.03 -21.17
CA VAL A 562 3.00 13.09 -22.57
C VAL A 562 3.81 11.84 -22.88
N GLU A 563 3.42 11.12 -23.93
CA GLU A 563 4.06 9.87 -24.35
C GLU A 563 5.49 10.08 -24.91
N GLY A 564 6.27 9.00 -24.99
CA GLY A 564 7.49 8.96 -25.78
C GLY A 564 8.64 9.82 -25.26
N TRP A 565 9.67 10.01 -26.10
CA TRP A 565 10.89 10.74 -25.76
C TRP A 565 10.75 12.26 -25.86
N PHE A 566 9.80 12.76 -26.64
CA PHE A 566 9.59 14.20 -26.83
C PHE A 566 9.00 14.89 -25.59
N ARG A 567 8.46 14.14 -24.62
CA ARG A 567 8.03 14.72 -23.33
C ARG A 567 9.15 15.49 -22.61
N GLU A 568 10.42 15.14 -22.80
CA GLU A 568 11.59 15.87 -22.28
C GLU A 568 11.54 17.39 -22.58
N TYR A 569 10.84 17.76 -23.66
CA TYR A 569 10.70 19.12 -24.15
C TYR A 569 9.49 19.87 -23.55
N THR A 570 8.55 19.17 -22.90
CA THR A 570 7.33 19.74 -22.28
C THR A 570 7.30 19.58 -20.75
N MET A 571 8.11 18.67 -20.21
CA MET A 571 8.33 18.48 -18.77
C MET A 571 8.85 19.78 -18.11
N PRO A 572 8.23 20.28 -17.03
CA PRO A 572 8.60 21.60 -16.49
C PRO A 572 9.97 21.57 -15.81
N ALA A 573 10.94 22.29 -16.39
CA ALA A 573 12.36 22.17 -16.06
C ALA A 573 12.75 22.57 -14.62
N LEU A 574 11.92 23.35 -13.93
CA LEU A 574 12.11 23.76 -12.53
C LEU A 574 11.32 22.88 -11.55
N ASN A 575 10.36 22.07 -12.03
CA ASN A 575 9.56 21.17 -11.20
C ASN A 575 10.18 19.78 -11.04
N GLN A 576 10.84 19.27 -12.09
CA GLN A 576 11.28 17.87 -12.15
C GLN A 576 12.54 17.66 -13.02
N PRO A 577 13.32 16.58 -12.76
CA PRO A 577 14.28 16.08 -13.74
C PRO A 577 13.55 15.66 -15.03
N LYS A 578 14.20 15.83 -16.19
CA LYS A 578 13.54 15.69 -17.51
C LYS A 578 13.81 14.36 -18.21
N TYR A 579 14.92 13.69 -17.88
CA TYR A 579 15.38 12.49 -18.58
C TYR A 579 15.33 11.29 -17.63
N GLY A 580 15.08 10.09 -18.19
CA GLY A 580 14.74 8.91 -17.40
C GLY A 580 15.81 8.53 -16.38
N ARG A 581 17.10 8.77 -16.71
CA ARG A 581 18.21 8.65 -15.75
C ARG A 581 17.97 9.49 -14.50
N GLU A 582 17.95 10.82 -14.60
CA GLU A 582 17.94 11.69 -13.41
C GLU A 582 16.63 11.54 -12.61
N ILE A 583 15.55 11.13 -13.26
CA ILE A 583 14.30 10.71 -12.59
C ILE A 583 14.56 9.44 -11.76
N SER A 584 15.11 8.40 -12.38
CA SER A 584 15.51 7.14 -11.74
C SER A 584 16.51 7.36 -10.60
N SER A 585 17.55 8.19 -10.79
CA SER A 585 18.55 8.49 -9.76
C SER A 585 17.91 9.17 -8.55
N CYS A 586 17.02 10.15 -8.77
CA CYS A 586 16.34 10.84 -7.66
C CYS A 586 15.39 9.92 -6.90
N ILE A 587 14.67 9.05 -7.61
CA ILE A 587 13.80 8.04 -7.00
C ILE A 587 14.62 7.03 -6.21
N SER A 588 15.76 6.57 -6.72
CA SER A 588 16.70 5.71 -6.01
C SER A 588 17.24 6.35 -4.72
N GLU A 589 17.71 7.60 -4.76
CA GLU A 589 18.19 8.28 -3.54
C GLU A 589 17.07 8.49 -2.52
N MET A 590 15.90 8.98 -2.94
CA MET A 590 14.75 9.16 -2.04
C MET A 590 14.30 7.84 -1.43
N ALA A 591 14.25 6.77 -2.22
CA ALA A 591 13.87 5.44 -1.77
C ALA A 591 14.86 4.88 -0.73
N LEU A 592 16.17 5.02 -0.96
CA LEU A 592 17.20 4.60 -0.01
C LEU A 592 17.13 5.39 1.30
N GLN A 593 16.95 6.72 1.24
CA GLN A 593 16.82 7.55 2.46
C GLN A 593 15.58 7.19 3.29
N LEU A 594 14.49 6.73 2.67
CA LEU A 594 13.32 6.22 3.39
C LEU A 594 13.58 4.93 4.17
N MET A 595 14.64 4.17 3.83
CA MET A 595 15.04 2.95 4.54
C MET A 595 15.87 3.23 5.80
N LEU A 596 16.28 4.49 6.03
CA LEU A 596 17.19 4.85 7.12
C LEU A 596 16.47 5.20 8.43
N ASP A 597 17.22 5.17 9.54
CA ASP A 597 16.80 5.57 10.89
C ASP A 597 16.61 7.10 10.99
N TYR A 598 15.51 7.55 10.38
CA TYR A 598 14.99 8.90 10.41
C TYR A 598 13.59 8.89 11.01
N THR A 599 13.25 9.94 11.77
CA THR A 599 11.87 10.11 12.27
C THR A 599 10.88 10.28 11.12
N ASP A 600 9.61 9.93 11.34
CA ASP A 600 8.53 10.10 10.34
C ASP A 600 8.47 11.54 9.77
N ALA A 601 8.69 12.54 10.63
CA ALA A 601 8.72 13.95 10.25
C ALA A 601 9.91 14.31 9.34
N GLN A 602 11.01 13.55 9.39
CA GLN A 602 12.12 13.67 8.45
C GLN A 602 11.82 12.90 7.16
N LYS A 603 11.29 11.66 7.25
CA LYS A 603 10.89 10.84 6.10
C LYS A 603 9.78 11.51 5.24
N TRP A 604 8.96 12.38 5.85
CA TRP A 604 7.80 13.07 5.26
C TRP A 604 8.02 13.58 3.83
N GLY A 605 9.04 14.42 3.58
CA GLY A 605 9.21 15.08 2.27
C GLY A 605 9.38 14.09 1.12
N SER A 606 10.32 13.14 1.27
CA SER A 606 10.55 12.07 0.30
C SER A 606 9.36 11.12 0.17
N ALA A 607 8.69 10.79 1.28
CA ALA A 607 7.52 9.92 1.29
C ALA A 607 6.34 10.56 0.52
N VAL A 608 5.99 11.81 0.83
CA VAL A 608 4.91 12.54 0.14
C VAL A 608 5.20 12.65 -1.35
N LYS A 609 6.44 12.97 -1.73
CA LYS A 609 6.81 13.14 -3.14
C LYS A 609 6.73 11.84 -3.94
N LEU A 610 7.29 10.73 -3.42
CA LEU A 610 7.22 9.43 -4.08
C LEU A 610 5.79 8.87 -4.14
N ILE A 611 5.02 9.02 -3.07
CA ILE A 611 3.62 8.55 -3.03
C ILE A 611 2.75 9.34 -3.99
N GLN A 612 2.87 10.69 -4.02
CA GLN A 612 2.14 11.51 -5.00
C GLN A 612 2.51 11.14 -6.44
N PHE A 613 3.79 10.90 -6.70
CA PHE A 613 4.23 10.47 -8.02
C PHE A 613 3.62 9.10 -8.40
N GLY A 614 3.58 8.14 -7.47
CA GLY A 614 2.87 6.88 -7.65
C GLY A 614 1.38 7.05 -7.93
N ILE A 615 0.70 8.00 -7.29
CA ILE A 615 -0.71 8.34 -7.55
C ILE A 615 -0.90 8.87 -8.99
N ASP A 616 -0.05 9.80 -9.44
CA ASP A 616 -0.13 10.40 -10.77
C ASP A 616 0.16 9.39 -11.88
N ILE A 617 1.24 8.59 -11.74
CA ILE A 617 1.61 7.53 -12.70
C ILE A 617 0.53 6.45 -12.77
N TYR A 618 -0.06 6.05 -11.64
CA TYR A 618 -1.16 5.09 -11.63
C TYR A 618 -2.42 5.60 -12.35
N ALA A 619 -2.75 6.89 -12.22
CA ALA A 619 -3.85 7.49 -12.99
C ALA A 619 -3.58 7.49 -14.50
N GLY A 620 -2.30 7.66 -14.91
CA GLY A 620 -1.88 7.43 -16.28
C GLY A 620 -2.16 6.01 -16.77
N LEU A 621 -1.81 4.98 -15.99
CA LEU A 621 -2.09 3.57 -16.34
C LEU A 621 -3.60 3.31 -16.54
N LEU A 622 -4.44 3.91 -15.71
CA LEU A 622 -5.90 3.83 -15.83
C LEU A 622 -6.44 4.51 -17.09
N ASP A 623 -5.71 5.50 -17.64
CA ASP A 623 -6.00 6.13 -18.92
C ASP A 623 -5.37 5.39 -20.13
N GLY A 624 -4.60 4.31 -19.88
CA GLY A 624 -3.94 3.52 -20.91
C GLY A 624 -2.48 3.88 -21.17
N ALA A 625 -1.81 4.56 -20.24
CA ALA A 625 -0.39 4.91 -20.37
C ALA A 625 0.53 3.70 -20.55
N SER A 626 1.57 3.89 -21.36
CA SER A 626 2.67 2.94 -21.54
C SER A 626 4.00 3.63 -21.25
N TYR A 627 4.63 3.23 -20.15
CA TYR A 627 5.95 3.69 -19.70
C TYR A 627 7.05 2.74 -20.25
N GLN A 628 6.92 2.37 -21.53
CA GLN A 628 7.64 1.26 -22.15
C GLN A 628 9.17 1.44 -22.19
N ALA A 629 9.86 0.30 -22.33
CA ALA A 629 11.29 0.22 -22.59
C ALA A 629 11.71 0.92 -23.90
N ASP A 630 12.24 2.14 -23.76
CA ASP A 630 12.90 2.89 -24.82
C ASP A 630 14.20 3.55 -24.33
N ALA A 631 15.30 2.82 -24.46
CA ALA A 631 16.65 3.32 -24.30
C ALA A 631 16.96 4.01 -22.95
N GLY A 632 16.76 5.33 -22.87
CA GLY A 632 17.07 6.16 -21.72
C GLY A 632 15.87 6.78 -21.01
N ILE A 633 14.64 6.42 -21.40
CA ILE A 633 13.40 7.00 -20.85
C ILE A 633 12.53 5.96 -20.12
N PHE A 634 11.65 6.46 -19.24
CA PHE A 634 10.56 5.75 -18.56
C PHE A 634 10.92 4.74 -17.46
N HIS A 635 12.20 4.54 -17.12
CA HIS A 635 12.60 3.82 -15.90
C HIS A 635 12.51 4.70 -14.64
N GLY A 636 12.21 4.06 -13.51
CA GLY A 636 11.92 4.69 -12.22
C GLY A 636 10.42 4.87 -11.95
N TYR A 637 9.53 4.44 -12.86
CA TYR A 637 8.09 4.73 -12.80
C TYR A 637 7.30 3.60 -12.14
N LYS A 638 7.83 2.36 -12.14
CA LYS A 638 7.13 1.22 -11.53
C LYS A 638 7.24 1.20 -10.00
N PHE A 639 8.42 1.51 -9.47
CA PHE A 639 8.66 1.50 -8.01
C PHE A 639 7.74 2.47 -7.23
N PRO A 640 7.56 3.75 -7.62
CA PRO A 640 6.70 4.69 -6.89
C PRO A 640 5.24 4.23 -6.82
N VAL A 641 4.71 3.58 -7.87
CA VAL A 641 3.34 3.05 -7.86
C VAL A 641 3.20 1.89 -6.88
N LEU A 642 4.15 0.95 -6.88
CA LEU A 642 4.16 -0.18 -5.92
C LEU A 642 4.39 0.30 -4.48
N LEU A 643 5.28 1.28 -4.27
CA LEU A 643 5.52 1.92 -2.98
C LEU A 643 4.24 2.60 -2.47
N ALA A 644 3.58 3.42 -3.29
CA ALA A 644 2.31 4.06 -2.95
C ALA A 644 1.24 3.01 -2.64
N GLY A 645 1.10 1.98 -3.47
CA GLY A 645 0.13 0.90 -3.28
C GLY A 645 0.34 0.11 -1.99
N VAL A 646 1.59 -0.16 -1.61
CA VAL A 646 1.92 -0.83 -0.36
C VAL A 646 1.70 0.08 0.85
N LEU A 647 2.22 1.31 0.83
CA LEU A 647 2.12 2.22 1.98
C LEU A 647 0.70 2.73 2.23
N LEU A 648 -0.12 2.92 1.18
CA LEU A 648 -1.53 3.34 1.29
C LEU A 648 -2.52 2.17 1.37
N ASN A 649 -2.03 0.93 1.26
CA ASN A 649 -2.84 -0.28 1.06
C ASN A 649 -3.89 -0.14 -0.08
N HIS A 650 -3.44 0.24 -1.27
CA HIS A 650 -4.31 0.38 -2.44
C HIS A 650 -4.15 -0.81 -3.41
N GLU A 651 -5.13 -1.72 -3.44
CA GLU A 651 -5.09 -2.95 -4.23
C GLU A 651 -4.76 -2.73 -5.70
N GLY A 652 -5.38 -1.73 -6.34
CA GLY A 652 -5.15 -1.44 -7.76
C GLY A 652 -3.70 -1.02 -8.07
N MET A 653 -3.01 -0.40 -7.12
CA MET A 653 -1.59 -0.02 -7.25
C MET A 653 -0.66 -1.18 -6.90
N LYS A 654 -1.00 -2.01 -5.90
CA LYS A 654 -0.26 -3.26 -5.62
C LYS A 654 -0.32 -4.24 -6.79
N GLY A 655 -1.46 -4.29 -7.49
CA GLY A 655 -1.73 -5.22 -8.58
C GLY A 655 -1.08 -4.89 -9.93
N ILE A 656 -0.39 -3.75 -10.10
CA ILE A 656 0.08 -3.33 -11.44
C ILE A 656 1.03 -4.32 -12.12
N GLY A 657 1.81 -5.10 -11.34
CA GLY A 657 2.67 -6.15 -11.89
C GLY A 657 1.90 -7.32 -12.53
N GLN A 658 0.59 -7.41 -12.31
CA GLN A 658 -0.29 -8.41 -12.93
C GLN A 658 -1.27 -7.75 -13.91
N THR A 659 -1.99 -6.71 -13.48
CA THR A 659 -3.05 -6.08 -14.27
C THR A 659 -2.53 -5.14 -15.36
N HIS A 660 -1.33 -4.59 -15.18
CA HIS A 660 -0.64 -3.71 -16.13
C HIS A 660 0.77 -4.23 -16.41
N TYR A 661 0.91 -5.56 -16.53
CA TYR A 661 2.19 -6.19 -16.90
C TYR A 661 2.61 -5.84 -18.33
N SER A 662 1.66 -5.92 -19.27
CA SER A 662 1.92 -5.78 -20.70
C SER A 662 0.75 -5.17 -21.48
N TYR A 663 1.05 -4.65 -22.67
CA TYR A 663 0.10 -4.13 -23.64
C TYR A 663 0.41 -4.70 -25.04
N ASN A 664 -0.57 -4.67 -25.94
CA ASN A 664 -0.40 -5.16 -27.31
C ASN A 664 0.04 -4.03 -28.24
N SER A 665 1.16 -4.22 -28.93
CA SER A 665 1.72 -3.29 -29.93
C SER A 665 1.71 -3.95 -31.32
N GLY A 666 0.57 -3.86 -32.01
CA GLY A 666 0.36 -4.61 -33.26
C GLY A 666 0.38 -6.11 -33.01
N GLU A 667 1.29 -6.83 -33.67
CA GLU A 667 1.44 -8.30 -33.54
C GLU A 667 2.21 -8.74 -32.27
N ASN A 668 2.85 -7.83 -31.55
CA ASN A 668 3.73 -8.14 -30.41
C ASN A 668 3.19 -7.59 -29.09
N THR A 669 3.12 -8.45 -28.06
CA THR A 669 2.94 -8.04 -26.66
C THR A 669 4.25 -7.41 -26.13
N ARG A 670 4.14 -6.30 -25.39
CA ARG A 670 5.26 -5.58 -24.76
C ARG A 670 4.96 -5.23 -23.32
N HIS A 671 5.97 -5.16 -22.47
CA HIS A 671 5.85 -4.73 -21.08
C HIS A 671 5.49 -3.23 -21.01
N ILE A 672 4.67 -2.87 -20.02
CA ILE A 672 4.23 -1.49 -19.81
C ILE A 672 5.31 -0.62 -19.15
N PHE A 673 6.25 -1.22 -18.41
CA PHE A 673 7.31 -0.49 -17.71
C PHE A 673 8.70 -0.77 -18.30
N ALA A 674 9.53 0.27 -18.38
CA ALA A 674 10.88 0.18 -18.92
C ALA A 674 11.78 -0.74 -18.10
N GLU A 675 11.61 -0.77 -16.77
CA GLU A 675 12.33 -1.67 -15.87
C GLU A 675 12.15 -3.15 -16.26
N ASP A 676 10.93 -3.54 -16.67
CA ASP A 676 10.62 -4.91 -17.09
C ASP A 676 10.99 -5.12 -18.56
N GLY A 677 10.60 -4.20 -19.45
CA GLY A 677 10.81 -4.34 -20.89
C GLY A 677 12.30 -4.35 -21.30
N HIS A 678 13.16 -3.71 -20.51
CA HIS A 678 14.61 -3.75 -20.69
C HIS A 678 15.26 -5.05 -20.19
N THR A 679 14.67 -5.80 -19.26
CA THR A 679 15.31 -6.99 -18.67
C THR A 679 14.64 -8.30 -19.07
N TYR A 680 15.43 -9.36 -19.22
CA TYR A 680 14.92 -10.67 -19.65
C TYR A 680 15.88 -11.79 -19.25
N TYR A 681 15.42 -13.03 -19.15
CA TYR A 681 16.31 -14.18 -18.95
C TYR A 681 16.83 -14.74 -20.28
N TYR A 682 18.09 -15.17 -20.32
CA TYR A 682 18.75 -15.70 -21.52
C TYR A 682 18.06 -16.93 -22.14
N ASN A 683 17.30 -17.70 -21.36
CA ASN A 683 16.53 -18.86 -21.82
C ASN A 683 15.11 -18.51 -22.31
N ASP A 684 14.80 -17.23 -22.54
CA ASP A 684 13.59 -16.83 -23.28
C ASP A 684 13.55 -17.59 -24.63
N PRO A 685 12.51 -18.40 -24.91
CA PRO A 685 12.43 -19.21 -26.13
C PRO A 685 12.54 -18.41 -27.42
N ASN A 686 12.22 -17.10 -27.38
CA ASN A 686 12.34 -16.20 -28.52
C ASN A 686 13.80 -15.88 -28.91
N LEU A 687 14.76 -16.23 -28.05
CA LEU A 687 16.20 -16.06 -28.30
C LEU A 687 16.87 -17.29 -28.93
N HIS A 688 16.13 -18.37 -29.18
CA HIS A 688 16.67 -19.60 -29.79
C HIS A 688 16.84 -19.53 -31.31
N ALA A 689 17.42 -18.42 -31.81
CA ALA A 689 17.81 -18.27 -33.21
C ALA A 689 19.33 -18.56 -33.40
N ALA A 690 19.64 -19.45 -34.34
CA ALA A 690 20.99 -19.89 -34.73
C ALA A 690 21.80 -20.71 -33.69
N THR A 691 21.68 -22.03 -33.81
CA THR A 691 22.59 -23.02 -33.22
C THR A 691 24.03 -22.85 -33.75
N ASN A 692 24.88 -22.11 -33.04
CA ASN A 692 26.33 -22.19 -33.20
C ASN A 692 26.97 -22.79 -31.94
N PRO A 693 27.39 -24.07 -31.94
CA PRO A 693 27.96 -24.71 -30.75
C PRO A 693 29.30 -24.12 -30.28
N ASP A 694 30.01 -23.34 -31.09
CA ASP A 694 31.27 -22.71 -30.68
C ASP A 694 31.07 -21.62 -29.61
N THR A 695 29.91 -20.95 -29.58
CA THR A 695 29.63 -19.83 -28.66
C THR A 695 29.44 -20.28 -27.21
N GLN A 696 29.01 -21.53 -26.98
CA GLN A 696 28.89 -22.09 -25.63
C GLN A 696 30.26 -22.24 -24.93
N ASN A 697 31.35 -22.34 -25.69
CA ASN A 697 32.69 -22.55 -25.15
C ASN A 697 33.43 -21.24 -24.82
N GLU A 698 33.18 -20.15 -25.54
CA GLU A 698 33.86 -18.87 -25.26
C GLU A 698 33.47 -18.27 -23.90
N CYS A 699 32.17 -18.29 -23.54
CA CYS A 699 31.66 -17.67 -22.32
C CYS A 699 31.46 -18.63 -21.13
N SER A 700 31.83 -19.91 -21.26
CA SER A 700 31.68 -20.90 -20.17
C SER A 700 32.87 -20.96 -19.19
N THR A 701 33.97 -20.27 -19.52
CA THR A 701 35.22 -20.30 -18.76
C THR A 701 35.37 -19.02 -17.91
N PRO A 702 35.46 -19.11 -16.57
CA PRO A 702 35.73 -17.95 -15.71
C PRO A 702 37.02 -17.23 -16.14
N GLY A 703 36.95 -15.91 -16.31
CA GLY A 703 38.09 -15.09 -16.75
C GLY A 703 38.30 -15.00 -18.26
N SER A 704 37.39 -15.51 -19.09
CA SER A 704 37.39 -15.24 -20.54
C SER A 704 37.04 -13.76 -20.80
N GLY A 705 38.03 -12.94 -21.10
CA GLY A 705 37.89 -11.48 -21.22
C GLY A 705 37.02 -10.95 -22.37
N ASN A 706 36.34 -11.83 -23.12
CA ASN A 706 35.60 -11.49 -24.34
C ASN A 706 34.07 -11.48 -24.17
N CYS A 707 33.55 -11.90 -23.02
CA CYS A 707 32.11 -11.91 -22.71
C CYS A 707 31.83 -11.05 -21.46
N VAL A 708 30.61 -10.51 -21.32
CA VAL A 708 30.12 -10.11 -19.99
C VAL A 708 30.12 -11.36 -19.12
N ALA A 709 30.71 -11.31 -17.93
CA ALA A 709 31.01 -12.50 -17.15
C ALA A 709 29.73 -13.27 -16.72
N LEU A 710 29.34 -14.27 -17.51
CA LEU A 710 28.22 -15.18 -17.21
C LEU A 710 28.52 -16.11 -16.00
N ARG A 711 29.78 -16.09 -15.51
CA ARG A 711 30.31 -16.86 -14.39
C ARG A 711 31.41 -16.06 -13.70
N ASP A 712 31.30 -15.87 -12.39
CA ASP A 712 32.39 -15.35 -11.57
C ASP A 712 33.11 -16.49 -10.84
N ASN A 713 34.07 -16.15 -9.97
CA ASN A 713 34.89 -17.12 -9.25
C ASN A 713 34.13 -17.91 -8.17
N ARG A 714 32.83 -17.64 -7.95
CA ARG A 714 31.96 -18.34 -6.99
C ARG A 714 31.11 -19.45 -7.65
N GLY A 715 31.26 -19.68 -8.96
CA GLY A 715 30.64 -20.78 -9.70
C GLY A 715 29.62 -20.30 -10.74
N LYS A 716 28.56 -21.09 -10.95
CA LYS A 716 27.34 -20.58 -11.63
C LYS A 716 26.87 -19.30 -10.90
N VAL A 717 26.18 -18.42 -11.62
CA VAL A 717 25.22 -17.48 -11.00
C VAL A 717 24.13 -18.32 -10.34
N GLY A 718 24.39 -18.77 -9.12
CA GLY A 718 23.53 -19.66 -8.36
C GLY A 718 22.44 -18.85 -7.69
N ALA A 719 21.20 -19.03 -8.15
CA ALA A 719 19.96 -18.58 -7.51
C ALA A 719 20.11 -17.38 -6.56
N TYR A 720 20.36 -16.20 -7.14
CA TYR A 720 19.87 -14.98 -6.51
C TYR A 720 18.33 -15.04 -6.51
N ALA A 721 17.69 -14.30 -5.61
CA ALA A 721 16.36 -14.61 -5.07
C ALA A 721 15.17 -14.30 -6.02
N GLY A 722 15.19 -14.88 -7.22
CA GLY A 722 14.17 -14.79 -8.28
C GLY A 722 13.73 -16.13 -8.89
N GLY A 723 14.51 -17.22 -8.72
CA GLY A 723 14.00 -18.61 -8.80
C GLY A 723 14.29 -19.44 -10.06
N SER A 724 14.88 -18.91 -11.13
CA SER A 724 15.15 -19.69 -12.37
C SER A 724 16.53 -20.37 -12.41
N GLY A 725 17.57 -19.66 -11.94
CA GLY A 725 18.97 -20.10 -12.12
C GLY A 725 19.56 -19.77 -13.50
N ASP A 726 18.86 -18.94 -14.27
CA ASP A 726 19.27 -18.43 -15.59
C ASP A 726 19.89 -17.03 -15.50
N VAL A 727 20.63 -16.62 -16.54
CA VAL A 727 21.26 -15.29 -16.57
C VAL A 727 20.24 -14.24 -17.00
N ALA A 728 19.99 -13.26 -16.14
CA ALA A 728 19.23 -12.06 -16.48
C ALA A 728 20.10 -11.07 -17.26
N LEU A 729 19.59 -10.58 -18.39
CA LEU A 729 20.25 -9.73 -19.40
C LEU A 729 19.44 -8.46 -19.66
N TRP A 730 20.07 -7.49 -20.33
CA TRP A 730 19.48 -6.20 -20.70
C TRP A 730 19.38 -5.99 -22.22
N ARG A 731 18.37 -5.24 -22.66
CA ARG A 731 18.14 -4.79 -24.04
C ARG A 731 17.59 -3.37 -24.05
N ILE A 732 17.86 -2.62 -25.11
CA ILE A 732 17.45 -1.21 -25.27
C ILE A 732 15.95 -1.03 -25.55
N ARG A 733 15.31 -2.02 -26.17
CA ARG A 733 13.88 -2.04 -26.52
C ARG A 733 13.37 -3.48 -26.61
N GLU A 734 12.07 -3.65 -26.48
CA GLU A 734 11.39 -4.94 -26.63
C GLU A 734 10.83 -5.17 -28.05
N GLY A 735 10.70 -6.44 -28.45
CA GLY A 735 10.06 -6.85 -29.70
C GLY A 735 10.90 -6.62 -30.96
N ALA A 736 12.14 -6.17 -30.81
CA ALA A 736 13.12 -6.20 -31.89
C ALA A 736 13.58 -7.66 -32.10
N GLN A 737 13.32 -8.20 -33.30
CA GLN A 737 13.84 -9.50 -33.74
C GLN A 737 15.09 -9.29 -34.60
N TYR A 738 16.08 -10.19 -34.40
CA TYR A 738 17.41 -10.21 -35.00
C TYR A 738 17.49 -9.60 -36.42
N GLY A 739 18.03 -8.39 -36.52
CA GLY A 739 18.24 -7.66 -37.77
C GLY A 739 18.42 -6.14 -37.67
N THR A 740 18.02 -5.45 -36.59
CA THR A 740 18.05 -3.97 -36.55
C THR A 740 18.48 -3.27 -35.26
N ILE A 741 18.02 -3.61 -34.04
CA ILE A 741 18.52 -3.00 -32.77
C ILE A 741 18.43 -3.98 -31.57
N GLU A 742 18.84 -5.24 -31.74
CA GLU A 742 18.51 -6.28 -30.75
C GLU A 742 19.48 -6.44 -29.58
N ALA A 743 18.95 -7.12 -28.55
CA ALA A 743 19.66 -7.79 -27.48
C ALA A 743 21.03 -8.35 -27.92
N HIS A 744 22.11 -7.81 -27.36
CA HIS A 744 23.49 -8.18 -27.73
C HIS A 744 24.33 -8.64 -26.53
N GLU A 745 23.85 -8.48 -25.29
CA GLU A 745 24.60 -8.82 -24.07
C GLU A 745 24.91 -10.33 -23.94
N HIS A 746 24.18 -11.17 -24.68
CA HIS A 746 24.42 -12.61 -24.78
C HIS A 746 25.55 -13.00 -25.76
N LEU A 747 26.05 -12.06 -26.58
CA LEU A 747 27.07 -12.29 -27.59
C LEU A 747 28.45 -11.91 -27.05
N SER A 748 29.49 -12.67 -27.42
CA SER A 748 30.86 -12.24 -27.16
C SER A 748 31.21 -11.02 -28.04
N VAL A 749 32.10 -10.15 -27.56
CA VAL A 749 32.45 -8.88 -28.23
C VAL A 749 32.99 -9.12 -29.64
N SER A 750 33.57 -10.30 -29.92
CA SER A 750 34.05 -10.70 -31.25
C SER A 750 32.93 -10.91 -32.28
N GLN A 751 31.69 -11.15 -31.83
CA GLN A 751 30.51 -11.35 -32.65
C GLN A 751 29.73 -10.05 -32.93
N TRP A 752 30.04 -8.98 -32.20
CA TRP A 752 29.42 -7.68 -32.42
C TRP A 752 29.83 -7.12 -33.80
N SER A 753 28.88 -6.57 -34.53
CA SER A 753 29.10 -6.08 -35.90
C SER A 753 30.04 -4.87 -35.91
N THR A 754 31.06 -4.89 -36.78
CA THR A 754 31.98 -3.76 -36.96
C THR A 754 31.40 -2.63 -37.80
N ASN A 755 30.29 -2.89 -38.51
CA ASN A 755 29.66 -1.94 -39.42
C ASN A 755 28.37 -1.34 -38.82
N ASP A 756 27.93 -1.84 -37.67
CA ASP A 756 26.73 -1.40 -36.98
C ASP A 756 27.09 -0.79 -35.61
N THR A 757 26.70 0.46 -35.40
CA THR A 757 26.94 1.18 -34.14
C THR A 757 25.85 0.94 -33.10
N LEU A 758 24.77 0.22 -33.44
CA LEU A 758 23.57 0.09 -32.61
C LEU A 758 23.81 -0.78 -31.37
N GLN A 759 24.70 -1.78 -31.45
CA GLN A 759 25.15 -2.56 -30.28
C GLN A 759 25.98 -1.70 -29.30
N LEU A 760 26.93 -0.93 -29.83
CA LEU A 760 27.71 0.04 -29.04
C LEU A 760 26.84 1.14 -28.42
N LYS A 761 25.80 1.60 -29.13
CA LYS A 761 24.81 2.56 -28.64
C LYS A 761 23.95 1.94 -27.55
N SER A 762 23.51 0.69 -27.73
CA SER A 762 22.72 -0.07 -26.77
C SER A 762 23.50 -0.25 -25.45
N GLU A 763 24.78 -0.62 -25.51
CA GLU A 763 25.65 -0.68 -24.33
C GLU A 763 25.95 0.70 -23.71
N ASP A 764 26.01 1.78 -24.50
CA ASP A 764 26.07 3.14 -23.94
C ASP A 764 24.83 3.40 -23.07
N TYR A 765 23.62 3.20 -23.59
CA TYR A 765 22.37 3.42 -22.84
C TYR A 765 22.29 2.58 -21.56
N ARG A 766 22.70 1.31 -21.63
CA ARG A 766 22.74 0.42 -20.48
C ARG A 766 23.58 1.00 -19.34
N ARG A 767 24.77 1.53 -19.66
CA ARG A 767 25.73 2.06 -18.69
C ARG A 767 25.41 3.49 -18.25
N CYS A 768 25.11 4.37 -19.19
CA CYS A 768 25.00 5.80 -18.95
C CYS A 768 23.66 6.23 -18.37
N CYS A 769 22.61 5.44 -18.57
CA CYS A 769 21.26 6.00 -18.67
C CYS A 769 20.13 5.08 -18.19
N SER A 770 20.44 3.89 -17.68
CA SER A 770 19.45 2.98 -17.09
C SER A 770 20.02 2.23 -15.89
N SER A 771 20.95 1.31 -16.11
CA SER A 771 21.30 0.29 -15.11
C SER A 771 21.96 0.88 -13.87
N ALA A 772 22.79 1.91 -14.05
CA ALA A 772 23.47 2.62 -12.97
C ALA A 772 22.47 3.08 -11.89
N ASP A 773 21.33 3.61 -12.32
CA ASP A 773 20.37 4.36 -11.51
C ASP A 773 19.27 3.49 -10.87
N TRP A 774 19.22 2.19 -11.20
CA TRP A 774 18.21 1.25 -10.70
C TRP A 774 18.53 0.66 -9.32
N GLY A 775 19.81 0.71 -8.91
CA GLY A 775 20.30 0.03 -7.72
C GLY A 775 19.57 0.43 -6.43
N GLY A 776 19.32 1.73 -6.24
CA GLY A 776 18.74 2.27 -5.02
C GLY A 776 17.28 1.85 -4.80
N TYR A 777 16.40 2.04 -5.78
CA TYR A 777 15.00 1.63 -5.62
C TYR A 777 14.81 0.10 -5.71
N ALA A 778 15.68 -0.62 -6.44
CA ALA A 778 15.68 -2.09 -6.42
C ALA A 778 16.08 -2.64 -5.05
N LEU A 779 17.03 -1.98 -4.35
CA LEU A 779 17.39 -2.29 -2.98
C LEU A 779 16.27 -1.89 -2.00
N ALA A 780 15.67 -0.70 -2.14
CA ALA A 780 14.54 -0.30 -1.32
C ALA A 780 13.36 -1.28 -1.44
N ALA A 781 13.04 -1.73 -2.66
CA ALA A 781 12.05 -2.79 -2.91
C ALA A 781 12.38 -4.14 -2.24
N ARG A 782 13.66 -4.42 -1.94
CA ARG A 782 14.12 -5.58 -1.15
C ARG A 782 14.04 -5.35 0.36
N LEU A 783 14.17 -4.10 0.81
CA LEU A 783 14.26 -3.72 2.23
C LEU A 783 12.91 -3.36 2.86
N ILE A 784 11.92 -2.95 2.05
CA ILE A 784 10.54 -2.72 2.49
C ILE A 784 9.95 -4.04 2.98
N LYS A 785 9.40 -4.02 4.20
CA LYS A 785 8.85 -5.19 4.91
C LYS A 785 7.60 -5.71 4.19
N ASP A 786 7.42 -7.03 4.20
CA ASP A 786 6.30 -7.70 3.53
C ASP A 786 4.93 -7.17 4.00
N TYR A 787 4.16 -6.63 3.06
CA TYR A 787 2.78 -6.23 3.30
C TYR A 787 1.88 -7.45 3.25
N GLN A 788 1.22 -7.78 4.37
CA GLN A 788 0.40 -9.00 4.49
C GLN A 788 1.14 -10.30 4.08
N GLY A 789 2.48 -10.33 4.18
CA GLY A 789 3.30 -11.48 3.78
C GLY A 789 3.68 -11.51 2.29
N ILE A 790 3.34 -10.47 1.52
CA ILE A 790 3.73 -10.29 0.12
C ILE A 790 4.77 -9.16 0.05
N SER A 791 5.94 -9.43 -0.53
CA SER A 791 7.00 -8.45 -0.73
C SER A 791 6.70 -7.55 -1.94
N ILE A 792 7.29 -6.35 -2.00
CA ILE A 792 7.22 -5.51 -3.22
C ILE A 792 7.81 -6.26 -4.43
N ILE A 793 8.82 -7.10 -4.25
CA ILE A 793 9.40 -7.93 -5.32
C ILE A 793 8.35 -8.88 -5.92
N ALA A 794 7.52 -9.50 -5.08
CA ALA A 794 6.45 -10.39 -5.53
C ALA A 794 5.35 -9.60 -6.26
N LEU A 795 4.95 -8.42 -5.75
CA LEU A 795 4.00 -7.51 -6.41
C LEU A 795 4.54 -6.95 -7.74
N TRP A 796 5.87 -6.78 -7.86
CA TRP A 796 6.53 -6.36 -9.07
C TRP A 796 6.37 -7.38 -10.20
N ASN A 797 6.31 -8.67 -9.87
CA ASN A 797 6.04 -9.77 -10.80
C ASN A 797 6.99 -9.84 -12.02
N HIS A 798 8.24 -9.36 -11.89
CA HIS A 798 9.25 -9.47 -12.95
C HIS A 798 10.64 -9.75 -12.34
N PRO A 799 10.96 -11.02 -12.02
CA PRO A 799 12.21 -11.38 -11.33
C PRO A 799 13.49 -11.03 -12.10
N ALA A 800 13.46 -11.01 -13.44
CA ALA A 800 14.63 -10.71 -14.27
C ALA A 800 15.19 -9.29 -14.03
N PHE A 801 14.35 -8.30 -13.67
CA PHE A 801 14.81 -6.96 -13.30
C PHE A 801 15.73 -7.02 -12.07
N PHE A 802 15.29 -7.73 -11.04
CA PHE A 802 16.00 -7.84 -9.79
C PHE A 802 17.29 -8.66 -9.89
N ASP A 803 17.25 -9.78 -10.62
CA ASP A 803 18.45 -10.60 -10.88
C ASP A 803 19.44 -9.85 -11.79
N TYR A 804 18.95 -9.03 -12.73
CA TYR A 804 19.79 -8.16 -13.54
C TYR A 804 20.48 -7.08 -12.70
N VAL A 805 19.74 -6.40 -11.81
CA VAL A 805 20.34 -5.40 -10.90
C VAL A 805 21.33 -6.06 -9.95
N ASP A 806 21.05 -7.25 -9.42
CA ASP A 806 21.99 -8.00 -8.58
C ASP A 806 23.29 -8.33 -9.33
N ARG A 807 23.19 -8.81 -10.59
CA ARG A 807 24.37 -9.02 -11.45
C ARG A 807 25.11 -7.70 -11.70
N TRP A 808 24.39 -6.65 -12.08
CA TRP A 808 24.97 -5.33 -12.34
C TRP A 808 25.69 -4.77 -11.11
N MET A 809 25.15 -4.92 -9.89
CA MET A 809 25.78 -4.47 -8.63
C MET A 809 26.92 -5.37 -8.12
N THR A 810 27.20 -6.51 -8.76
CA THR A 810 28.23 -7.46 -8.29
C THR A 810 29.23 -7.91 -9.37
N GLN A 811 28.97 -7.67 -10.66
CA GLN A 811 29.84 -8.07 -11.75
C GLN A 811 31.13 -7.25 -11.79
N ASN A 812 32.25 -7.91 -12.11
CA ASN A 812 33.47 -7.26 -12.57
C ASN A 812 33.50 -7.31 -14.11
N ASP A 813 33.37 -6.16 -14.76
CA ASP A 813 33.30 -6.06 -16.22
C ASP A 813 34.52 -5.39 -16.88
N SER A 814 35.60 -5.19 -16.12
CA SER A 814 36.86 -4.59 -16.61
C SER A 814 37.46 -5.32 -17.84
N GLY A 815 37.38 -6.65 -17.88
CA GLY A 815 37.81 -7.45 -19.03
C GLY A 815 36.95 -7.18 -20.28
N PHE A 816 35.63 -7.17 -20.12
CA PHE A 816 34.68 -6.87 -21.19
C PHE A 816 34.88 -5.46 -21.76
N ILE A 817 35.04 -4.44 -20.89
CA ILE A 817 35.39 -3.07 -21.30
C ILE A 817 36.68 -3.05 -22.12
N THR A 818 37.70 -3.80 -21.68
CA THR A 818 38.98 -3.90 -22.40
C THR A 818 38.79 -4.49 -23.79
N ALA A 819 38.00 -5.55 -23.95
CA ALA A 819 37.72 -6.16 -25.25
C ALA A 819 36.95 -5.22 -26.19
N VAL A 820 35.95 -4.47 -25.70
CA VAL A 820 35.25 -3.47 -26.54
C VAL A 820 36.21 -2.36 -26.98
N THR A 821 37.02 -1.82 -26.06
CA THR A 821 37.99 -0.78 -26.39
C THR A 821 39.02 -1.26 -27.42
N GLN A 822 39.53 -2.49 -27.28
CA GLN A 822 40.47 -3.08 -28.25
C GLN A 822 39.85 -3.31 -29.63
N ARG A 823 38.59 -3.80 -29.70
CA ARG A 823 37.94 -4.13 -30.98
C ARG A 823 37.45 -2.90 -31.74
N PHE A 824 36.85 -1.93 -31.03
CA PHE A 824 36.13 -0.82 -31.65
C PHE A 824 36.86 0.52 -31.57
N ASN A 825 38.03 0.57 -30.92
CA ASN A 825 38.76 1.81 -30.62
C ASN A 825 37.87 2.86 -29.91
N LYS A 826 36.87 2.39 -29.16
CA LYS A 826 35.91 3.21 -28.43
C LYS A 826 36.27 3.23 -26.95
N THR A 827 36.57 4.41 -26.44
CA THR A 827 36.49 4.72 -25.01
C THR A 827 35.06 5.18 -24.74
N TYR A 828 34.38 4.57 -23.76
CA TYR A 828 33.02 4.99 -23.39
C TYR A 828 33.06 6.44 -22.88
N SER A 829 32.34 7.33 -23.58
CA SER A 829 32.39 8.77 -23.38
C SER A 829 31.57 9.18 -22.15
N GLY A 830 32.25 9.26 -21.01
CA GLY A 830 31.72 9.69 -19.71
C GLY A 830 32.81 9.63 -18.64
N GLY A 831 33.65 8.58 -18.71
CA GLY A 831 34.59 8.24 -17.66
C GLY A 831 33.98 7.19 -16.75
N ALA A 832 34.55 5.98 -16.77
CA ALA A 832 34.36 4.92 -15.78
C ALA A 832 32.96 4.76 -15.12
N VAL A 833 32.03 4.07 -15.78
CA VAL A 833 31.19 3.09 -15.05
C VAL A 833 31.82 1.71 -15.27
N GLN A 834 32.99 1.52 -14.66
CA GLN A 834 33.64 0.21 -14.49
C GLN A 834 33.15 -0.35 -13.16
N ARG A 835 32.41 -1.46 -13.17
CA ARG A 835 32.04 -2.10 -11.91
C ARG A 835 33.14 -3.08 -11.52
N GLY A 836 33.67 -2.87 -10.31
CA GLY A 836 34.99 -3.34 -9.88
C GLY A 836 35.97 -2.25 -9.45
N ASN A 837 35.64 -0.96 -9.59
CA ASN A 837 36.44 0.15 -9.04
C ASN A 837 35.53 1.29 -8.50
N PRO A 838 35.42 1.50 -7.17
CA PRO A 838 34.35 2.30 -6.55
C PRO A 838 34.66 3.81 -6.57
N SER A 839 34.80 4.43 -7.75
CA SER A 839 35.24 5.83 -7.83
C SER A 839 34.77 6.63 -9.05
N ALA A 840 33.66 6.27 -9.71
CA ALA A 840 33.06 7.12 -10.74
C ALA A 840 31.57 6.84 -10.99
N ASP A 841 30.84 7.96 -11.15
CA ASP A 841 29.52 8.14 -11.75
C ASP A 841 28.28 7.45 -11.13
N LEU A 842 28.38 7.01 -9.86
CA LEU A 842 27.21 6.87 -8.99
C LEU A 842 27.48 7.56 -7.64
N SER A 843 26.42 7.96 -6.93
CA SER A 843 26.60 8.41 -5.55
C SER A 843 27.10 7.23 -4.72
N ASN A 844 28.26 7.39 -4.07
CA ASN A 844 28.87 6.37 -3.21
C ASN A 844 27.84 5.79 -2.22
N PHE A 845 26.91 6.62 -1.76
CA PHE A 845 25.71 6.24 -1.01
C PHE A 845 24.98 4.99 -1.54
N GLN A 846 24.70 4.89 -2.84
CA GLN A 846 23.96 3.74 -3.39
C GLN A 846 24.77 2.46 -3.27
N ASP A 847 26.08 2.52 -3.57
CA ASP A 847 26.98 1.37 -3.51
C ASP A 847 27.25 0.96 -2.06
N GLU A 848 27.42 1.92 -1.14
CA GLU A 848 27.55 1.66 0.30
C GLU A 848 26.28 1.06 0.91
N MET A 849 25.10 1.61 0.58
CA MET A 849 23.81 1.04 1.01
C MET A 849 23.65 -0.39 0.50
N TRP A 850 24.04 -0.65 -0.75
CA TRP A 850 24.01 -2.00 -1.32
C TRP A 850 24.95 -2.96 -0.60
N LEU A 851 26.20 -2.57 -0.38
CA LEU A 851 27.18 -3.38 0.34
C LEU A 851 26.76 -3.66 1.79
N ALA A 852 26.15 -2.69 2.46
CA ALA A 852 25.70 -2.81 3.85
C ALA A 852 24.42 -3.67 3.99
N TYR A 853 23.44 -3.49 3.09
CA TYR A 853 22.06 -3.94 3.34
C TYR A 853 21.49 -4.92 2.32
N ARG A 854 22.18 -5.24 1.21
CA ARG A 854 21.65 -6.20 0.23
C ARG A 854 21.31 -7.58 0.80
N ASN A 855 21.94 -8.01 1.90
CA ASN A 855 21.70 -9.32 2.53
C ASN A 855 21.03 -9.21 3.92
N TYR A 856 20.34 -8.09 4.20
CA TYR A 856 19.64 -7.82 5.46
C TYR A 856 18.41 -8.71 5.67
#